data_AF-Q0UPF7-F1
#
_entry.id   AF-Q0UPF7-F1
#
_cell.length_a   1.000
_cell.length_b   1.000
_cell.length_c   1.000
_cell.angle_alpha   90.00
_cell.angle_beta   90.00
_cell.angle_gamma   90.00
#
_symmetry.space_group_name_H-M   'P 1'
#
loop_
_entity.id
_entity.type
_entity.pdbx_description
1 polymer ?
#
loop_
_entity_poly.entity_id
_entity_poly.type
_entity_poly.pdbx_seq_one_letter_code
_entity_poly.pdbx_strand_id
1 'polypeptide(L)'
;MVAVAEQGCKAAELSSLEHPTDTLLSLVSAIANFIAIRREFHKTALSVPTDFPVKMEALAAVSLAGNILQFIHTTKELLLISHQLSESGAKSENIELEIIAKSLRARVERLDVPRTAVTTHRRGSNDSLESLAVKCKEIVDEILAVLVKLKLENDSSKWEGLHQALRAKWHEREIDALRKRLNDIGQAVNVCLAEEGTATTHELLDYLIGKNRALEISRAQELKELRAFFDEALADNREKLLDEGRLANQMHKTVSWGLSYSAEQLILSKLHFNRLDDRYSSISTAHRNTLSWLFESEEGCGQDIRVTTFGAWLQSDHDLYWISGRPGSGKSTLMKFLCDHPSTAKHLKTWAGDEVIVAEYFFWNAGKNELQKSQEGLVRSLLYQVLRKCPDNIRLVFPGAWRLYKGNGDVEPHSTDSTLATEVPLDMRGLLNALKHTCAFLEQSDRRLCFFIDGLDEYVGATVDVIELTAVLRKLPNVKLCISSRQWNEFEDAYGESRSTKLYMQDFNSKDINAYIDDVLKNDHNYQELEDQEVQGEALIEEIVAAANGVFLWVVLVVRSFQEGLRQGDSITRLRNRLRELPTNLEEYFERILFHDVQKTYRDQAAQMFLVALAAKENLPLMAYWFLDEQELPTERQELKAQQTKALDREL
;
A
#
# COMPACT_ATOMS: atom_id res chain seq x y z
N MET A 1 -6.47 -31.39 23.69
CA MET A 1 -6.11 -31.24 22.26
C MET A 1 -6.18 -29.79 21.77
N VAL A 2 -6.94 -28.90 22.42
CA VAL A 2 -6.95 -27.44 22.10
C VAL A 2 -5.70 -26.71 22.63
N ALA A 3 -5.13 -27.14 23.77
CA ALA A 3 -3.91 -26.55 24.35
C ALA A 3 -2.59 -26.89 23.61
N VAL A 4 -2.61 -27.84 22.66
CA VAL A 4 -1.42 -28.23 21.87
C VAL A 4 -1.35 -27.45 20.54
N ALA A 5 -2.46 -26.89 20.07
CA ALA A 5 -2.50 -26.06 18.85
C ALA A 5 -2.04 -24.61 19.11
N GLU A 6 -2.34 -24.04 20.28
CA GLU A 6 -1.85 -22.70 20.66
C GLU A 6 -0.33 -22.65 20.92
N GLN A 7 0.27 -23.78 21.34
CA GLN A 7 1.74 -23.89 21.41
C GLN A 7 2.38 -24.10 20.03
N GLY A 8 1.65 -24.61 19.03
CA GLY A 8 2.12 -24.77 17.65
C GLY A 8 2.25 -23.45 16.89
N CYS A 9 1.33 -22.49 17.10
CA CYS A 9 1.41 -21.15 16.48
C CYS A 9 2.46 -20.25 17.13
N LYS A 10 2.65 -20.32 18.47
CA LYS A 10 3.75 -19.60 19.15
C LYS A 10 5.13 -20.22 18.92
N ALA A 11 5.21 -21.51 18.58
CA ALA A 11 6.47 -22.15 18.21
C ALA A 11 6.91 -21.83 16.76
N ALA A 12 5.97 -21.51 15.86
CA ALA A 12 6.27 -21.09 14.49
C ALA A 12 6.84 -19.65 14.40
N GLU A 13 6.56 -18.79 15.38
CA GLU A 13 7.20 -17.46 15.52
C GLU A 13 8.62 -17.53 16.14
N LEU A 14 9.00 -18.67 16.72
CA LEU A 14 10.32 -18.88 17.34
C LEU A 14 11.23 -19.82 16.53
N SER A 15 10.73 -20.45 15.45
CA SER A 15 11.52 -21.30 14.56
C SER A 15 11.98 -20.62 13.27
N SER A 16 11.77 -19.31 13.11
CA SER A 16 12.30 -18.51 11.99
C SER A 16 13.50 -17.63 12.40
N LEU A 17 14.34 -18.15 13.30
CA LEU A 17 15.73 -17.68 13.38
C LEU A 17 16.44 -18.16 12.09
N GLU A 18 16.17 -17.47 10.98
CA GLU A 18 17.01 -17.52 9.78
C GLU A 18 18.46 -17.34 10.25
N HIS A 19 19.36 -18.20 9.76
CA HIS A 19 20.74 -18.18 10.21
C HIS A 19 21.35 -16.79 9.94
N PRO A 20 22.08 -16.18 10.90
CA PRO A 20 22.61 -14.82 10.76
C PRO A 20 23.70 -14.65 9.67
N THR A 21 23.96 -15.67 8.84
CA THR A 21 24.67 -15.58 7.55
C THR A 21 23.91 -14.76 6.53
N ASP A 22 22.57 -14.77 6.60
CA ASP A 22 21.73 -14.31 5.51
C ASP A 22 21.64 -12.79 5.44
N THR A 23 21.89 -12.06 6.55
CA THR A 23 21.56 -10.62 6.68
C THR A 23 22.61 -9.66 6.10
N LEU A 24 23.88 -10.07 6.01
CA LEU A 24 24.95 -9.26 5.38
C LEU A 24 25.09 -9.56 3.91
N LEU A 25 25.04 -10.85 3.55
CA LEU A 25 24.90 -11.30 2.16
C LEU A 25 23.61 -10.74 1.57
N SER A 26 22.51 -10.68 2.34
CA SER A 26 21.28 -10.06 1.86
C SER A 26 21.44 -8.57 1.60
N LEU A 27 22.23 -7.88 2.40
CA LEU A 27 22.33 -6.42 2.31
C LEU A 27 23.31 -5.99 1.22
N VAL A 28 24.42 -6.71 1.05
CA VAL A 28 25.33 -6.58 -0.09
C VAL A 28 24.61 -6.89 -1.40
N SER A 29 23.83 -7.98 -1.44
CA SER A 29 23.03 -8.33 -2.60
C SER A 29 21.86 -7.37 -2.79
N ALA A 30 21.22 -6.85 -1.74
CA ALA A 30 20.23 -5.77 -1.83
C ALA A 30 20.82 -4.52 -2.49
N ILE A 31 22.00 -4.06 -2.04
CA ILE A 31 22.68 -2.88 -2.61
C ILE A 31 23.12 -3.16 -4.05
N ALA A 32 23.70 -4.32 -4.35
CA ALA A 32 24.13 -4.69 -5.69
C ALA A 32 22.95 -4.86 -6.67
N ASN A 33 21.88 -5.54 -6.24
CA ASN A 33 20.64 -5.68 -6.98
C ASN A 33 19.97 -4.33 -7.15
N PHE A 34 20.00 -3.45 -6.16
CA PHE A 34 19.44 -2.11 -6.27
C PHE A 34 20.23 -1.23 -7.25
N ILE A 35 21.56 -1.35 -7.28
CA ILE A 35 22.41 -0.71 -8.30
C ILE A 35 22.11 -1.28 -9.70
N ALA A 36 21.86 -2.59 -9.81
CA ALA A 36 21.46 -3.24 -11.06
C ALA A 36 20.05 -2.81 -11.51
N ILE A 37 19.08 -2.77 -10.60
CA ILE A 37 17.72 -2.24 -10.79
C ILE A 37 17.80 -0.78 -11.22
N ARG A 38 18.62 0.06 -10.56
CA ARG A 38 18.86 1.46 -10.98
C ARG A 38 19.42 1.56 -12.40
N ARG A 39 20.30 0.64 -12.82
CA ARG A 39 20.84 0.59 -14.19
C ARG A 39 19.80 0.15 -15.21
N GLU A 40 18.91 -0.78 -14.87
CA GLU A 40 17.86 -1.29 -15.76
C GLU A 40 16.64 -0.35 -15.83
N PHE A 41 16.27 0.31 -14.72
CA PHE A 41 15.26 1.37 -14.66
C PHE A 41 15.73 2.70 -15.25
N HIS A 42 17.04 2.96 -15.39
CA HIS A 42 17.49 4.09 -16.20
C HIS A 42 17.15 3.93 -17.70
N LYS A 43 16.81 2.71 -18.15
CA LYS A 43 16.36 2.43 -19.53
C LYS A 43 14.85 2.50 -19.72
N THR A 44 14.06 2.44 -18.64
CA THR A 44 12.58 2.48 -18.66
C THR A 44 12.10 3.59 -17.72
N ALA A 45 11.48 4.64 -18.27
CA ALA A 45 11.21 5.94 -17.60
C ALA A 45 10.23 5.89 -16.39
N LEU A 46 10.60 5.17 -15.32
CA LEU A 46 9.93 5.14 -14.02
C LEU A 46 10.99 5.37 -12.94
N SER A 47 11.00 6.58 -12.40
CA SER A 47 12.00 7.07 -11.45
C SER A 47 11.91 6.32 -10.11
N VAL A 48 12.93 5.51 -9.83
CA VAL A 48 13.32 5.24 -8.44
C VAL A 48 13.77 6.59 -7.85
N PRO A 49 13.29 7.00 -6.65
CA PRO A 49 13.78 8.22 -6.01
C PRO A 49 15.30 8.15 -5.88
N THR A 50 15.99 9.20 -6.32
CA THR A 50 17.46 9.27 -6.37
C THR A 50 18.15 9.01 -5.02
N ASP A 51 17.39 9.11 -3.93
CA ASP A 51 17.89 9.06 -2.56
C ASP A 51 17.79 7.66 -1.91
N PHE A 52 17.08 6.72 -2.54
CA PHE A 52 16.94 5.35 -2.01
C PHE A 52 18.27 4.56 -1.87
N PRO A 53 19.26 4.65 -2.78
CA PRO A 53 20.54 3.95 -2.61
C PRO A 53 21.31 4.45 -1.38
N VAL A 54 21.33 5.77 -1.17
CA VAL A 54 21.97 6.41 0.00
C VAL A 54 21.31 5.97 1.31
N LYS A 55 20.00 5.73 1.28
CA LYS A 55 19.24 5.27 2.45
C LYS A 55 19.47 3.80 2.77
N MET A 56 19.78 2.95 1.80
CA MET A 56 20.13 1.53 2.02
C MET A 56 21.56 1.36 2.56
N GLU A 57 22.47 2.30 2.28
CA GLU A 57 23.80 2.35 2.88
C GLU A 57 23.73 2.52 4.41
N ALA A 58 22.69 3.18 4.93
CA ALA A 58 22.47 3.31 6.38
C ALA A 58 22.23 1.95 7.05
N LEU A 59 21.37 1.10 6.46
CA LEU A 59 21.19 -0.27 6.97
C LEU A 59 22.46 -1.11 6.85
N ALA A 60 23.31 -0.82 5.86
CA ALA A 60 24.60 -1.50 5.70
C ALA A 60 25.54 -1.20 6.87
N ALA A 61 25.64 0.06 7.25
CA ALA A 61 26.43 0.50 8.38
C ALA A 61 25.91 -0.12 9.70
N VAL A 62 24.58 -0.09 9.93
CA VAL A 62 23.96 -0.72 11.11
C VAL A 62 24.19 -2.23 11.13
N SER A 63 24.08 -2.90 9.98
CA SER A 63 24.36 -4.34 9.85
C SER A 63 25.80 -4.66 10.18
N LEU A 64 26.77 -3.96 9.58
CA LEU A 64 28.19 -4.16 9.85
C LEU A 64 28.52 -3.95 11.34
N ALA A 65 27.99 -2.89 11.95
CA ALA A 65 28.17 -2.61 13.36
C ALA A 65 27.58 -3.71 14.27
N GLY A 66 26.35 -4.16 13.99
CA GLY A 66 25.73 -5.28 14.70
C GLY A 66 26.55 -6.56 14.61
N ASN A 67 27.17 -6.84 13.46
CA ASN A 67 28.04 -8.00 13.29
C ASN A 67 29.35 -7.89 14.08
N ILE A 68 29.96 -6.71 14.13
CA ILE A 68 31.15 -6.46 14.96
C ILE A 68 30.82 -6.62 16.46
N LEU A 69 29.70 -6.06 16.92
CA LEU A 69 29.28 -6.17 18.32
C LEU A 69 28.97 -7.62 18.72
N GLN A 70 28.28 -8.35 17.85
CA GLN A 70 28.01 -9.77 18.09
C GLN A 70 29.29 -10.61 18.11
N PHE A 71 30.26 -10.26 17.26
CA PHE A 71 31.60 -10.86 17.28
C PHE A 71 32.29 -10.60 18.62
N ILE A 72 32.29 -9.36 19.10
CA ILE A 72 32.87 -8.99 20.39
C ILE A 72 32.22 -9.79 21.53
N HIS A 73 30.89 -9.83 21.58
CA HIS A 73 30.14 -10.59 22.58
C HIS A 73 30.52 -12.08 22.58
N THR A 74 30.48 -12.73 21.41
CA THR A 74 30.82 -14.15 21.26
C THR A 74 32.27 -14.43 21.65
N THR A 75 33.20 -13.52 21.33
CA THR A 75 34.61 -13.67 21.68
C THR A 75 34.84 -13.52 23.19
N LYS A 76 34.14 -12.58 23.85
CA LYS A 76 34.20 -12.43 25.31
C LYS A 76 33.66 -13.66 26.02
N GLU A 77 32.55 -14.23 25.56
CA GLU A 77 32.03 -15.50 26.10
C GLU A 77 33.03 -16.63 25.96
N LEU A 78 33.66 -16.77 24.79
CA LEU A 78 34.71 -17.77 24.57
C LEU A 78 35.86 -17.61 25.57
N LEU A 79 36.32 -16.37 25.80
CA LEU A 79 37.40 -16.07 26.75
C LEU A 79 36.98 -16.30 28.20
N LEU A 80 35.72 -16.06 28.57
CA LEU A 80 35.18 -16.31 29.91
C LEU A 80 35.10 -17.81 30.21
N ILE A 81 34.50 -18.60 29.32
CA ILE A 81 34.37 -20.05 29.49
C ILE A 81 35.75 -20.71 29.46
N SER A 82 36.65 -20.24 28.59
CA SER A 82 38.05 -20.72 28.55
C SER A 82 38.77 -20.47 29.87
N HIS A 83 38.47 -19.36 30.56
CA HIS A 83 39.03 -19.03 31.87
C HIS A 83 38.39 -19.85 33.00
N GLN A 84 37.06 -20.01 33.04
CA GLN A 84 36.36 -20.81 34.07
C GLN A 84 36.77 -22.29 34.03
N LEU A 85 36.90 -22.84 32.83
CA LEU A 85 37.44 -24.18 32.63
C LEU A 85 38.84 -24.35 33.22
N SER A 86 39.67 -23.30 33.24
CA SER A 86 41.03 -23.35 33.80
C SER A 86 41.05 -23.67 35.31
N GLU A 87 39.91 -23.44 35.98
CA GLU A 87 39.70 -23.68 37.41
C GLU A 87 38.90 -24.96 37.72
N SER A 88 37.92 -25.35 36.88
CA SER A 88 36.95 -26.44 37.18
C SER A 88 37.21 -27.79 36.46
N GLY A 89 37.79 -27.77 35.24
CA GLY A 89 38.09 -28.97 34.45
C GLY A 89 36.88 -29.82 33.97
N ALA A 90 35.66 -29.26 33.93
CA ALA A 90 34.44 -30.02 33.63
C ALA A 90 34.25 -30.36 32.14
N LYS A 91 33.71 -31.56 31.83
CA LYS A 91 33.51 -32.03 30.44
C LYS A 91 32.41 -31.32 29.66
N SER A 92 31.39 -30.76 30.32
CA SER A 92 30.29 -30.04 29.67
C SER A 92 30.73 -28.71 29.07
N GLU A 93 31.58 -27.96 29.77
CA GLU A 93 32.11 -26.66 29.35
C GLU A 93 33.03 -26.78 28.10
N ASN A 94 33.67 -27.94 27.88
CA ASN A 94 34.46 -28.21 26.67
C ASN A 94 33.60 -28.32 25.39
N ILE A 95 32.36 -28.82 25.51
CA ILE A 95 31.41 -28.89 24.39
C ILE A 95 30.90 -27.49 24.04
N GLU A 96 30.68 -26.65 25.06
CA GLU A 96 30.28 -25.24 24.88
C GLU A 96 31.36 -24.43 24.16
N LEU A 97 32.64 -24.60 24.53
CA LEU A 97 33.76 -23.97 23.80
C LEU A 97 33.80 -24.35 22.32
N GLU A 98 33.56 -25.62 21.99
CA GLU A 98 33.55 -26.09 20.59
C GLU A 98 32.43 -25.40 19.79
N ILE A 99 31.24 -25.27 20.38
CA ILE A 99 30.09 -24.61 19.76
C ILE A 99 30.39 -23.12 19.54
N ILE A 100 30.96 -22.44 20.53
CA ILE A 100 31.27 -21.01 20.46
C ILE A 100 32.42 -20.75 19.47
N ALA A 101 33.44 -21.60 19.41
CA ALA A 101 34.53 -21.47 18.44
C ALA A 101 34.07 -21.67 16.99
N LYS A 102 33.14 -22.60 16.74
CA LYS A 102 32.49 -22.76 15.43
C LYS A 102 31.64 -21.54 15.07
N SER A 103 30.88 -21.01 16.04
CA SER A 103 30.09 -19.78 15.90
C SER A 103 30.99 -18.58 15.57
N LEU A 104 32.15 -18.46 16.22
CA LEU A 104 33.13 -17.40 15.96
C LEU A 104 33.64 -17.44 14.52
N ARG A 105 34.02 -18.63 14.01
CA ARG A 105 34.50 -18.79 12.63
C ARG A 105 33.45 -18.39 11.60
N ALA A 106 32.20 -18.81 11.79
CA ALA A 106 31.10 -18.43 10.90
C ALA A 106 30.80 -16.92 10.91
N ARG A 107 31.11 -16.20 12.00
CA ARG A 107 30.92 -14.75 12.12
C ARG A 107 32.03 -13.94 11.47
N VAL A 108 33.20 -14.53 11.25
CA VAL A 108 34.35 -13.86 10.63
C VAL A 108 34.15 -13.68 9.14
N GLU A 109 33.57 -14.69 8.49
CA GLU A 109 33.13 -14.63 7.10
C GLU A 109 32.12 -13.49 6.87
N ARG A 110 31.42 -13.07 7.93
CA ARG A 110 30.46 -11.95 7.92
C ARG A 110 31.13 -10.58 8.11
N LEU A 111 32.40 -10.51 8.48
CA LEU A 111 33.11 -9.22 8.58
C LEU A 111 33.69 -8.78 7.23
N ASP A 112 33.46 -9.52 6.13
CA ASP A 112 33.86 -9.12 4.78
C ASP A 112 32.90 -8.08 4.19
N VAL A 113 33.43 -6.88 3.97
CA VAL A 113 32.76 -5.79 3.25
C VAL A 113 33.20 -5.87 1.78
N PRO A 114 32.27 -6.03 0.81
CA PRO A 114 32.63 -5.92 -0.60
C PRO A 114 32.97 -4.48 -0.95
N ARG A 115 34.13 -4.29 -1.60
CA ARG A 115 34.74 -3.00 -1.98
C ARG A 115 33.93 -2.11 -2.93
N THR A 116 32.65 -2.40 -3.20
CA THR A 116 31.86 -1.74 -4.26
C THR A 116 30.99 -0.57 -3.79
N ALA A 117 31.00 -0.22 -2.51
CA ALA A 117 30.21 0.90 -1.96
C ALA A 117 31.11 2.06 -1.51
N VAL A 118 32.03 2.54 -2.36
CA VAL A 118 32.80 3.76 -2.03
C VAL A 118 33.02 4.61 -3.27
N THR A 119 32.17 5.62 -3.45
CA THR A 119 32.64 6.97 -3.79
C THR A 119 31.59 7.98 -3.34
N THR A 120 31.78 8.57 -2.15
CA THR A 120 31.80 10.03 -1.95
C THR A 120 32.09 10.36 -0.48
N HIS A 121 33.26 10.97 -0.27
CA HIS A 121 33.63 11.84 0.85
C HIS A 121 33.31 11.40 2.30
N ARG A 122 34.36 11.05 3.07
CA ARG A 122 35.04 11.95 4.01
C ARG A 122 36.29 11.28 4.62
N ARG A 123 37.34 12.08 4.73
CA ARG A 123 38.68 11.74 5.21
C ARG A 123 38.76 12.40 6.60
N GLY A 124 38.83 11.64 7.68
CA GLY A 124 38.89 12.25 9.01
C GLY A 124 38.98 11.37 10.25
N SER A 125 38.47 10.13 10.27
CA SER A 125 38.57 9.26 11.45
C SER A 125 39.45 8.04 11.16
N ASN A 126 40.39 7.74 12.08
CA ASN A 126 41.22 6.53 12.02
C ASN A 126 40.45 5.25 12.37
N ASP A 127 39.18 5.37 12.77
CA ASP A 127 38.30 4.28 13.18
C ASP A 127 36.98 4.36 12.37
N SER A 128 36.98 3.90 11.11
CA SER A 128 35.73 3.60 10.38
C SER A 128 35.22 2.20 10.72
N LEU A 129 33.92 1.92 10.55
CA LEU A 129 33.36 0.57 10.78
C LEU A 129 34.11 -0.52 9.97
N GLU A 130 34.55 -0.22 8.76
CA GLU A 130 35.36 -1.13 7.95
C GLU A 130 36.72 -1.41 8.59
N SER A 131 37.40 -0.37 9.09
CA SER A 131 38.68 -0.54 9.79
C SER A 131 38.54 -1.34 11.09
N LEU A 132 37.42 -1.17 11.80
CA LEU A 132 37.10 -1.95 13.00
C LEU A 132 36.80 -3.41 12.68
N ALA A 133 36.13 -3.68 11.56
CA ALA A 133 35.94 -5.04 11.05
C ALA A 133 37.27 -5.72 10.70
N VAL A 134 38.23 -4.99 10.12
CA VAL A 134 39.60 -5.50 9.87
C VAL A 134 40.31 -5.82 11.19
N LYS A 135 40.26 -4.94 12.20
CA LYS A 135 40.84 -5.21 13.53
C LYS A 135 40.23 -6.46 14.19
N CYS A 136 38.92 -6.71 13.98
CA CYS A 136 38.27 -7.93 14.47
C CYS A 136 38.80 -9.18 13.76
N LYS A 137 39.06 -9.12 12.45
CA LYS A 137 39.68 -10.23 11.70
C LYS A 137 41.08 -10.55 12.22
N GLU A 138 41.89 -9.54 12.54
CA GLU A 138 43.22 -9.76 13.12
C GLU A 138 43.15 -10.48 14.48
N ILE A 139 42.19 -10.10 15.33
CA ILE A 139 41.94 -10.79 16.62
C ILE A 139 41.51 -12.24 16.37
N VAL A 140 40.69 -12.49 15.35
CA VAL A 140 40.27 -13.84 14.99
C VAL A 140 41.43 -14.67 14.51
N ASP A 141 42.27 -14.15 13.62
CA ASP A 141 43.42 -14.89 13.10
C ASP A 141 44.38 -15.25 14.25
N GLU A 142 44.54 -14.37 15.23
CA GLU A 142 45.27 -14.63 16.47
C GLU A 142 44.64 -15.80 17.27
N ILE A 143 43.32 -15.80 17.46
CA ILE A 143 42.58 -16.87 18.16
C ILE A 143 42.60 -18.18 17.37
N LEU A 144 42.33 -18.15 16.07
CA LEU A 144 42.32 -19.31 15.18
C LEU A 144 43.73 -19.91 15.03
N ALA A 145 44.79 -19.11 15.01
CA ALA A 145 46.16 -19.62 15.00
C ALA A 145 46.50 -20.42 16.27
N VAL A 146 45.89 -20.06 17.41
CA VAL A 146 45.97 -20.86 18.64
C VAL A 146 45.15 -22.14 18.51
N LEU A 147 43.91 -22.06 18.02
CA LEU A 147 43.01 -23.21 17.84
C LEU A 147 43.47 -24.23 16.77
N VAL A 148 44.16 -23.79 15.71
CA VAL A 148 44.68 -24.65 14.63
C VAL A 148 45.96 -25.36 15.04
N LYS A 149 46.86 -24.68 15.77
CA LYS A 149 48.04 -25.33 16.37
C LYS A 149 47.63 -26.46 17.32
N LEU A 150 46.51 -26.27 18.03
CA LEU A 150 45.87 -27.27 18.88
C LEU A 150 45.29 -28.48 18.11
N LYS A 151 44.88 -28.30 16.85
CA LYS A 151 44.31 -29.34 16.00
C LYS A 151 45.36 -30.19 15.28
N LEU A 152 46.61 -29.72 15.22
CA LEU A 152 47.73 -30.41 14.58
C LEU A 152 48.42 -31.45 15.49
N GLU A 153 48.10 -31.47 16.79
CA GLU A 153 48.74 -32.36 17.76
C GLU A 153 47.90 -33.58 18.19
N ASN A 154 46.61 -33.69 17.85
CA ASN A 154 45.87 -34.95 18.07
C ASN A 154 44.59 -35.11 17.23
N ASP A 155 44.36 -36.37 16.85
CA ASP A 155 43.20 -36.86 16.11
C ASP A 155 41.88 -36.62 16.87
N SER A 156 40.79 -36.53 16.10
CA SER A 156 39.40 -36.12 16.36
C SER A 156 38.65 -36.57 17.64
N SER A 157 39.30 -37.13 18.66
CA SER A 157 38.64 -37.76 19.81
C SER A 157 38.90 -37.14 21.19
N LYS A 158 39.65 -36.04 21.35
CA LYS A 158 39.83 -35.40 22.68
C LYS A 158 39.95 -33.88 22.64
N TRP A 159 38.80 -33.19 22.67
CA TRP A 159 38.70 -31.76 23.03
C TRP A 159 39.24 -31.44 24.44
N GLU A 160 39.54 -32.47 25.25
CA GLU A 160 40.30 -32.37 26.51
C GLU A 160 41.69 -31.71 26.33
N GLY A 161 42.27 -31.75 25.12
CA GLY A 161 43.56 -31.10 24.79
C GLY A 161 43.48 -29.61 24.43
N LEU A 162 42.32 -29.13 23.96
CA LEU A 162 42.10 -27.70 23.62
C LEU A 162 42.32 -26.82 24.85
N HIS A 163 41.74 -27.26 25.97
CA HIS A 163 41.85 -26.65 27.28
C HIS A 163 43.30 -26.53 27.76
N GLN A 164 44.07 -27.61 27.64
CA GLN A 164 45.46 -27.64 28.12
C GLN A 164 46.40 -26.74 27.32
N ALA A 165 46.23 -26.60 26.00
CA ALA A 165 47.08 -25.68 25.24
C ALA A 165 46.57 -24.24 25.15
N LEU A 166 45.28 -23.97 25.38
CA LEU A 166 44.83 -22.61 25.72
C LEU A 166 45.49 -22.17 27.04
N ARG A 167 45.51 -23.02 28.06
CA ARG A 167 46.18 -22.79 29.36
C ARG A 167 47.71 -22.64 29.25
N ALA A 168 48.36 -23.39 28.37
CA ALA A 168 49.82 -23.35 28.20
C ALA A 168 50.32 -22.11 27.45
N LYS A 169 49.44 -21.41 26.74
CA LYS A 169 49.81 -20.40 25.75
C LYS A 169 49.14 -19.04 25.96
N TRP A 170 48.08 -18.96 26.75
CA TRP A 170 47.48 -17.71 27.19
C TRP A 170 47.66 -17.52 28.69
N HIS A 171 48.54 -16.58 29.04
CA HIS A 171 48.62 -16.08 30.40
C HIS A 171 47.48 -15.10 30.69
N GLU A 172 47.11 -14.93 31.96
CA GLU A 172 46.05 -14.00 32.42
C GLU A 172 46.21 -12.60 31.80
N ARG A 173 47.46 -12.12 31.68
CA ARG A 173 47.81 -10.84 31.05
C ARG A 173 47.45 -10.73 29.56
N GLU A 174 47.53 -11.83 28.81
CA GLU A 174 47.23 -11.85 27.37
C GLU A 174 45.72 -11.90 27.14
N ILE A 175 45.00 -12.65 27.97
CA ILE A 175 43.52 -12.65 27.99
C ILE A 175 42.99 -11.26 28.34
N ASP A 176 43.59 -10.60 29.33
CA ASP A 176 43.23 -9.23 29.71
C ASP A 176 43.55 -8.22 28.60
N ALA A 177 44.68 -8.38 27.91
CA ALA A 177 45.03 -7.55 26.76
C ALA A 177 44.03 -7.72 25.60
N LEU A 178 43.60 -8.95 25.31
CA LEU A 178 42.57 -9.23 24.29
C LEU A 178 41.20 -8.67 24.71
N ARG A 179 40.79 -8.85 25.97
CA ARG A 179 39.56 -8.25 26.50
C ARG A 179 39.57 -6.72 26.39
N LYS A 180 40.71 -6.09 26.69
CA LYS A 180 40.87 -4.64 26.54
C LYS A 180 40.72 -4.20 25.08
N ARG A 181 41.41 -4.88 24.14
CA ARG A 181 41.28 -4.60 22.69
C ARG A 181 39.82 -4.75 22.21
N LEU A 182 39.12 -5.80 22.65
CA LEU A 182 37.71 -6.02 22.31
C LEU A 182 36.80 -4.91 22.86
N ASN A 183 37.03 -4.46 24.10
CA ASN A 183 36.30 -3.33 24.68
C ASN A 183 36.56 -2.03 23.92
N ASP A 184 37.82 -1.77 23.54
CA ASP A 184 38.20 -0.57 22.79
C ASP A 184 37.53 -0.56 21.40
N ILE A 185 37.46 -1.71 20.71
CA ILE A 185 36.74 -1.85 19.45
C ILE A 185 35.23 -1.63 19.65
N GLY A 186 34.63 -2.21 20.70
CA GLY A 186 33.21 -2.02 21.01
C GLY A 186 32.86 -0.55 21.24
N GLN A 187 33.69 0.18 21.99
CA GLN A 187 33.55 1.62 22.18
C GLN A 187 33.71 2.40 20.87
N ALA A 188 34.64 2.01 20.00
CA ALA A 188 34.82 2.67 18.71
C ALA A 188 33.61 2.47 17.77
N VAL A 189 33.05 1.25 17.69
CA VAL A 189 31.82 0.96 16.91
C VAL A 189 30.68 1.85 17.37
N ASN A 190 30.55 1.97 18.68
CA ASN A 190 29.55 2.80 19.33
C ASN A 190 29.66 4.29 18.98
N VAL A 191 30.88 4.83 18.93
CA VAL A 191 31.14 6.21 18.50
C VAL A 191 30.83 6.38 17.02
N CYS A 192 31.27 5.46 16.15
CA CYS A 192 30.95 5.52 14.71
C CYS A 192 29.45 5.53 14.45
N LEU A 193 28.68 4.70 15.16
CA LEU A 193 27.23 4.67 15.03
C LEU A 193 26.58 5.96 15.53
N ALA A 194 27.05 6.51 16.65
CA ALA A 194 26.54 7.76 17.20
C ALA A 194 26.82 8.97 16.30
N GLU A 195 27.97 9.02 15.63
CA GLU A 195 28.43 10.15 14.82
C GLU A 195 27.99 10.07 13.34
N GLU A 196 28.02 8.89 12.72
CA GLU A 196 27.79 8.71 11.27
C GLU A 196 26.51 7.90 10.94
N GLY A 197 26.17 6.89 11.75
CA GLY A 197 25.05 5.97 11.46
C GLY A 197 23.68 6.45 11.94
N THR A 198 23.62 7.31 12.97
CA THR A 198 22.37 7.69 13.65
C THR A 198 21.50 8.58 12.76
N ALA A 199 22.04 9.66 12.21
CA ALA A 199 21.28 10.60 11.39
C ALA A 199 20.73 9.95 10.11
N THR A 200 21.57 9.20 9.40
CA THR A 200 21.21 8.51 8.16
C THR A 200 20.18 7.40 8.38
N THR A 201 20.27 6.66 9.48
CA THR A 201 19.28 5.63 9.82
C THR A 201 17.95 6.24 10.27
N HIS A 202 17.97 7.33 11.03
CA HIS A 202 16.73 8.08 11.34
C HIS A 202 16.06 8.60 10.06
N GLU A 203 16.80 9.18 9.12
CA GLU A 203 16.27 9.62 7.83
C GLU A 203 15.65 8.46 7.03
N LEU A 204 16.26 7.27 7.07
CA LEU A 204 15.68 6.07 6.47
C LEU A 204 14.39 5.65 7.18
N LEU A 205 14.38 5.58 8.51
CA LEU A 205 13.20 5.18 9.29
C LEU A 205 12.05 6.17 9.07
N ASP A 206 12.34 7.47 9.08
CA ASP A 206 11.37 8.51 8.79
C ASP A 206 10.86 8.40 7.34
N TYR A 207 11.73 8.05 6.38
CA TYR A 207 11.31 7.72 5.01
C TYR A 207 10.40 6.48 4.94
N LEU A 208 10.72 5.39 5.64
CA LEU A 208 9.89 4.19 5.69
C LEU A 208 8.53 4.50 6.32
N ILE A 209 8.48 5.30 7.39
CA ILE A 209 7.24 5.76 8.03
C ILE A 209 6.44 6.64 7.08
N GLY A 210 7.07 7.60 6.41
CA GLY A 210 6.42 8.47 5.43
C GLY A 210 5.83 7.69 4.27
N LYS A 211 6.60 6.75 3.70
CA LYS A 211 6.15 5.90 2.60
C LYS A 211 5.06 4.92 3.03
N ASN A 212 5.11 4.42 4.26
CA ASN A 212 4.03 3.62 4.84
C ASN A 212 2.71 4.38 4.90
N ARG A 213 2.76 5.66 5.30
CA ARG A 213 1.56 6.53 5.30
C ARG A 213 1.07 6.79 3.89
N ALA A 214 1.96 7.13 2.96
CA ALA A 214 1.61 7.43 1.58
C ALA A 214 0.99 6.24 0.84
N LEU A 215 1.41 5.01 1.15
CA LEU A 215 0.85 3.78 0.59
C LEU A 215 -0.24 3.15 1.48
N GLU A 216 -0.62 3.82 2.57
CA GLU A 216 -1.64 3.38 3.53
C GLU A 216 -1.47 1.92 3.98
N ILE A 217 -0.23 1.53 4.30
CA ILE A 217 0.11 0.16 4.68
C ILE A 217 -0.11 -0.04 6.17
N SER A 218 -0.66 -1.20 6.53
CA SER A 218 -0.91 -1.62 7.92
C SER A 218 0.37 -2.10 8.62
N ARG A 219 1.39 -1.23 8.67
CA ARG A 219 2.65 -1.40 9.45
C ARG A 219 2.99 -0.21 10.35
N ALA A 220 2.03 0.69 10.58
CA ALA A 220 2.30 1.96 11.28
C ALA A 220 2.78 1.75 12.73
N GLN A 221 2.32 0.70 13.39
CA GLN A 221 2.71 0.38 14.76
C GLN A 221 4.08 -0.30 14.79
N GLU A 222 4.31 -1.27 13.92
CA GLU A 222 5.56 -2.01 13.82
C GLU A 222 6.73 -1.12 13.39
N LEU A 223 6.49 -0.12 12.53
CA LEU A 223 7.51 0.88 12.19
C LEU A 223 7.82 1.83 13.35
N LYS A 224 6.85 2.14 14.22
CA LYS A 224 7.11 2.89 15.45
C LYS A 224 7.93 2.07 16.43
N GLU A 225 7.61 0.79 16.58
CA GLU A 225 8.37 -0.15 17.40
C GLU A 225 9.79 -0.31 16.88
N LEU A 226 9.98 -0.44 15.56
CA LEU A 226 11.27 -0.48 14.90
C LEU A 226 12.12 0.76 15.24
N ARG A 227 11.52 1.95 15.19
CA ARG A 227 12.18 3.21 15.56
C ARG A 227 12.53 3.23 17.05
N ALA A 228 11.60 2.82 17.92
CA ALA A 228 11.85 2.74 19.36
C ALA A 228 12.99 1.76 19.70
N PHE A 229 13.06 0.60 19.03
CA PHE A 229 14.16 -0.36 19.21
C PHE A 229 15.51 0.22 18.80
N PHE A 230 15.55 1.00 17.72
CA PHE A 230 16.77 1.70 17.30
C PHE A 230 17.15 2.81 18.28
N ASP A 231 16.19 3.59 18.76
CA ASP A 231 16.41 4.67 19.72
C ASP A 231 16.92 4.13 21.07
N GLU A 232 16.35 3.01 21.54
CA GLU A 232 16.79 2.33 22.76
C GLU A 232 18.23 1.80 22.63
N ALA A 233 18.55 1.18 21.49
CA ALA A 233 19.92 0.73 21.18
C ALA A 233 20.94 1.88 21.26
N LEU A 234 20.56 3.08 20.82
CA LEU A 234 21.41 4.27 20.91
C LEU A 234 21.45 4.88 22.32
N ALA A 235 20.39 4.75 23.11
CA ALA A 235 20.35 5.22 24.49
C ALA A 235 21.24 4.36 25.40
N ASP A 236 21.13 3.03 25.31
CA ASP A 236 21.99 2.06 26.00
C ASP A 236 23.47 2.32 25.72
N ASN A 237 23.77 2.71 24.47
CA ASN A 237 25.11 3.07 24.03
C ASN A 237 25.68 4.29 24.81
N ARG A 238 24.86 5.30 25.11
CA ARG A 238 25.31 6.52 25.83
C ARG A 238 25.60 6.27 27.31
N GLU A 239 24.91 5.31 27.94
CA GLU A 239 25.04 5.04 29.38
C GLU A 239 26.23 4.13 29.75
N LYS A 240 27.06 3.71 28.77
CA LYS A 240 28.23 2.82 28.96
C LYS A 240 27.89 1.46 29.62
N LEU A 241 26.62 1.06 29.64
CA LEU A 241 26.17 -0.28 30.02
C LEU A 241 26.48 -1.22 28.84
N LEU A 242 27.71 -1.71 28.81
CA LEU A 242 28.26 -2.55 27.72
C LEU A 242 27.65 -3.96 27.74
N ASP A 243 26.44 -4.10 27.19
CA ASP A 243 25.92 -5.39 26.71
C ASP A 243 25.95 -5.41 25.18
N GLU A 244 27.09 -5.82 24.62
CA GLU A 244 27.25 -5.91 23.16
C GLU A 244 26.30 -6.93 22.51
N GLY A 245 25.84 -7.93 23.26
CA GLY A 245 24.90 -8.95 22.77
C GLY A 245 23.50 -8.37 22.58
N ARG A 246 23.00 -7.61 23.57
CA ARG A 246 21.72 -6.90 23.47
C ARG A 246 21.73 -5.91 22.30
N LEU A 247 22.78 -5.10 22.20
CA LEU A 247 22.92 -4.07 21.17
C LEU A 247 22.97 -4.67 19.77
N ALA A 248 23.75 -5.75 19.60
CA ALA A 248 23.82 -6.48 18.33
C ALA A 248 22.45 -7.07 17.91
N ASN A 249 21.69 -7.61 18.86
CA ASN A 249 20.35 -8.14 18.59
C ASN A 249 19.36 -7.05 18.16
N GLN A 250 19.38 -5.89 18.83
CA GLN A 250 18.55 -4.75 18.42
C GLN A 250 18.90 -4.27 17.01
N MET A 251 20.20 -4.13 16.68
CA MET A 251 20.64 -3.72 15.34
C MET A 251 20.24 -4.73 14.26
N HIS A 252 20.38 -6.02 14.54
CA HIS A 252 19.97 -7.06 13.62
C HIS A 252 18.46 -7.02 13.34
N LYS A 253 17.64 -6.81 14.37
CA LYS A 253 16.20 -6.59 14.21
C LYS A 253 15.91 -5.35 13.37
N THR A 254 16.60 -4.24 13.64
CA THR A 254 16.44 -2.99 12.88
C THR A 254 16.68 -3.19 11.39
N VAL A 255 17.76 -3.90 11.06
CA VAL A 255 18.12 -4.20 9.66
C VAL A 255 17.13 -5.17 9.03
N SER A 256 16.83 -6.28 9.68
CA SER A 256 15.95 -7.32 9.14
C SER A 256 14.56 -6.79 8.83
N TRP A 257 13.94 -6.12 9.80
CA TRP A 257 12.61 -5.54 9.64
C TRP A 257 12.62 -4.35 8.68
N GLY A 258 13.64 -3.49 8.74
CA GLY A 258 13.81 -2.38 7.81
C GLY A 258 13.88 -2.84 6.34
N LEU A 259 14.64 -3.91 6.06
CA LEU A 259 14.70 -4.52 4.72
C LEU A 259 13.37 -5.13 4.29
N SER A 260 12.70 -5.86 5.19
CA SER A 260 11.38 -6.44 4.91
C SER A 260 10.35 -5.37 4.58
N TYR A 261 10.17 -4.36 5.43
CA TYR A 261 9.19 -3.29 5.18
C TYR A 261 9.52 -2.48 3.93
N SER A 262 10.82 -2.27 3.65
CA SER A 262 11.27 -1.65 2.40
C SER A 262 10.84 -2.46 1.17
N ALA A 263 11.02 -3.79 1.20
CA ALA A 263 10.58 -4.68 0.13
C ALA A 263 9.05 -4.69 -0.04
N GLU A 264 8.28 -4.69 1.05
CA GLU A 264 6.80 -4.59 1.03
C GLU A 264 6.38 -3.30 0.30
N GLN A 265 6.97 -2.18 0.70
CA GLN A 265 6.69 -0.87 0.13
C GLN A 265 7.09 -0.76 -1.34
N LEU A 266 8.19 -1.40 -1.76
CA LEU A 266 8.60 -1.43 -3.16
C LEU A 266 7.61 -2.22 -4.02
N ILE A 267 7.18 -3.40 -3.57
CA ILE A 267 6.20 -4.21 -4.30
C ILE A 267 4.85 -3.49 -4.41
N LEU A 268 4.35 -2.95 -3.29
CA LEU A 268 3.10 -2.19 -3.28
C LEU A 268 3.18 -0.94 -4.16
N SER A 269 4.33 -0.27 -4.22
CA SER A 269 4.52 0.88 -5.12
C SER A 269 4.46 0.53 -6.61
N LYS A 270 4.67 -0.74 -6.98
CA LYS A 270 4.50 -1.21 -8.37
C LYS A 270 3.04 -1.51 -8.69
N LEU A 271 2.28 -2.00 -7.71
CA LEU A 271 0.85 -2.25 -7.88
C LEU A 271 0.07 -0.94 -7.93
N HIS A 272 0.38 0.00 -7.03
CA HIS A 272 -0.16 1.35 -7.01
C HIS A 272 0.16 2.10 -8.30
N PHE A 273 -0.76 2.94 -8.78
CA PHE A 273 -0.54 3.79 -9.94
C PHE A 273 -1.06 5.21 -9.70
N ASN A 274 -0.45 6.16 -10.41
CA ASN A 274 -0.83 7.57 -10.29
C ASN A 274 -2.30 7.78 -10.67
N ARG A 275 -3.02 8.62 -9.91
CA ARG A 275 -4.44 8.95 -10.10
C ARG A 275 -5.43 7.82 -9.80
N LEU A 276 -5.02 6.80 -9.03
CA LEU A 276 -5.94 5.74 -8.59
C LEU A 276 -7.19 6.32 -7.90
N ASP A 277 -7.00 7.32 -7.04
CA ASP A 277 -8.08 7.89 -6.22
C ASP A 277 -8.83 9.07 -6.87
N ASP A 278 -8.41 9.54 -8.05
CA ASP A 278 -8.99 10.73 -8.71
C ASP A 278 -10.50 10.57 -8.92
N ARG A 279 -10.92 9.41 -9.44
CA ARG A 279 -12.34 9.13 -9.70
C ARG A 279 -13.13 9.10 -8.40
N TYR A 280 -12.67 8.33 -7.40
CA TYR A 280 -13.33 8.24 -6.09
C TYR A 280 -13.51 9.61 -5.44
N SER A 281 -12.45 10.42 -5.48
CA SER A 281 -12.43 11.76 -4.89
C SER A 281 -13.36 12.74 -5.62
N SER A 282 -13.49 12.61 -6.95
CA SER A 282 -14.38 13.46 -7.77
C SER A 282 -15.87 13.20 -7.56
N ILE A 283 -16.24 12.01 -7.07
CA ILE A 283 -17.65 11.65 -6.85
C ILE A 283 -18.17 12.43 -5.63
N SER A 284 -19.27 13.16 -5.84
CA SER A 284 -19.95 13.88 -4.76
C SER A 284 -20.47 12.91 -3.70
N THR A 285 -20.39 13.31 -2.43
CA THR A 285 -21.05 12.60 -1.34
C THR A 285 -22.55 12.60 -1.54
N ALA A 286 -23.23 11.55 -1.04
CA ALA A 286 -24.68 11.51 -1.04
C ALA A 286 -25.27 12.75 -0.34
N HIS A 287 -26.40 13.24 -0.85
CA HIS A 287 -27.12 14.32 -0.20
C HIS A 287 -27.61 13.90 1.18
N ARG A 288 -27.81 14.85 2.09
CA ARG A 288 -28.35 14.52 3.42
C ARG A 288 -29.74 13.90 3.25
N ASN A 289 -30.03 12.89 4.05
CA ASN A 289 -31.31 12.16 4.07
C ASN A 289 -31.67 11.42 2.77
N THR A 290 -30.70 11.11 1.89
CA THR A 290 -30.92 10.20 0.76
C THR A 290 -30.30 8.83 1.03
N LEU A 291 -30.69 7.81 0.26
CA LEU A 291 -30.21 6.42 0.35
C LEU A 291 -30.57 5.71 1.68
N SER A 292 -31.44 6.28 2.52
CA SER A 292 -31.85 5.65 3.79
C SER A 292 -32.56 4.31 3.56
N TRP A 293 -33.32 4.24 2.46
CA TRP A 293 -34.08 3.08 2.00
C TRP A 293 -33.24 1.81 1.82
N LEU A 294 -31.91 1.92 1.73
CA LEU A 294 -31.02 0.80 1.44
C LEU A 294 -30.97 -0.26 2.55
N PHE A 295 -31.07 0.17 3.81
CA PHE A 295 -31.00 -0.70 5.00
C PHE A 295 -32.29 -0.70 5.83
N GLU A 296 -33.38 -0.15 5.30
CA GLU A 296 -34.69 -0.16 5.98
C GLU A 296 -35.31 -1.57 5.98
N SER A 297 -35.90 -1.97 7.11
CA SER A 297 -36.59 -3.26 7.29
C SER A 297 -38.08 -3.17 6.98
N GLU A 298 -38.68 -4.25 6.47
CA GLU A 298 -40.12 -4.36 6.16
C GLU A 298 -41.05 -4.03 7.36
N GLU A 299 -40.58 -4.22 8.60
CA GLU A 299 -41.39 -4.18 9.83
C GLU A 299 -41.98 -2.80 10.19
N GLY A 300 -41.65 -1.73 9.46
CA GLY A 300 -42.17 -0.37 9.66
C GLY A 300 -42.83 0.27 8.44
N CYS A 301 -43.00 -0.45 7.34
CA CYS A 301 -43.30 0.14 6.04
C CYS A 301 -44.78 -0.05 5.63
N GLY A 302 -45.45 1.05 5.27
CA GLY A 302 -46.74 1.01 4.57
C GLY A 302 -46.65 0.31 3.21
N GLN A 303 -47.80 -0.02 2.61
CA GLN A 303 -47.95 -0.86 1.41
C GLN A 303 -47.20 -0.41 0.13
N ASP A 304 -46.58 0.77 0.12
CA ASP A 304 -45.93 1.38 -1.06
C ASP A 304 -44.39 1.41 -1.04
N ILE A 305 -43.71 0.81 -0.05
CA ILE A 305 -42.24 0.86 0.04
C ILE A 305 -41.62 -0.39 -0.61
N ARG A 306 -40.96 -0.20 -1.76
CA ARG A 306 -40.07 -1.22 -2.34
C ARG A 306 -38.87 -1.38 -1.42
N VAL A 307 -38.70 -2.56 -0.82
CA VAL A 307 -37.56 -2.90 0.04
C VAL A 307 -36.44 -3.48 -0.82
N THR A 308 -35.21 -3.08 -0.53
CA THR A 308 -34.04 -3.60 -1.23
C THR A 308 -33.61 -4.94 -0.67
N THR A 309 -32.97 -5.76 -1.50
CA THR A 309 -32.37 -7.02 -1.06
C THR A 309 -30.88 -6.88 -0.74
N PHE A 310 -30.33 -5.66 -0.77
CA PHE A 310 -28.89 -5.42 -0.62
C PHE A 310 -28.37 -5.82 0.76
N GLY A 311 -29.05 -5.40 1.84
CA GLY A 311 -28.68 -5.78 3.21
C GLY A 311 -28.74 -7.29 3.45
N ALA A 312 -29.72 -7.98 2.85
CA ALA A 312 -29.81 -9.44 2.90
C ALA A 312 -28.67 -10.10 2.11
N TRP A 313 -28.34 -9.56 0.93
CA TRP A 313 -27.23 -10.06 0.12
C TRP A 313 -25.89 -9.98 0.86
N LEU A 314 -25.59 -8.86 1.53
CA LEU A 314 -24.35 -8.68 2.30
C LEU A 314 -24.13 -9.77 3.36
N GLN A 315 -25.21 -10.29 3.94
CA GLN A 315 -25.18 -11.32 4.99
C GLN A 315 -25.22 -12.76 4.43
N SER A 316 -25.69 -12.93 3.19
CA SER A 316 -25.85 -14.24 2.54
C SER A 316 -24.53 -14.81 1.98
N ASP A 317 -24.57 -16.02 1.44
CA ASP A 317 -23.44 -16.61 0.70
C ASP A 317 -23.44 -16.26 -0.81
N HIS A 318 -24.36 -15.42 -1.28
CA HIS A 318 -24.36 -14.97 -2.67
C HIS A 318 -23.11 -14.14 -2.99
N ASP A 319 -22.47 -14.43 -4.12
CA ASP A 319 -21.16 -13.89 -4.51
C ASP A 319 -21.25 -12.58 -5.31
N LEU A 320 -22.42 -12.25 -5.87
CA LEU A 320 -22.62 -11.10 -6.75
C LEU A 320 -23.86 -10.29 -6.39
N TYR A 321 -23.74 -8.97 -6.45
CA TYR A 321 -24.85 -8.02 -6.49
C TYR A 321 -24.64 -6.99 -7.58
N TRP A 322 -25.65 -6.75 -8.39
CA TRP A 322 -25.58 -5.80 -9.50
C TRP A 322 -26.44 -4.56 -9.25
N ILE A 323 -25.79 -3.40 -9.24
CA ILE A 323 -26.43 -2.09 -9.17
C ILE A 323 -26.47 -1.51 -10.58
N SER A 324 -27.68 -1.35 -11.11
CA SER A 324 -27.89 -0.78 -12.42
C SER A 324 -28.75 0.47 -12.36
N GLY A 325 -28.68 1.29 -13.39
CA GLY A 325 -29.36 2.58 -13.38
C GLY A 325 -29.12 3.41 -14.63
N ARG A 326 -30.07 4.28 -14.93
CA ARG A 326 -29.95 5.29 -16.00
C ARG A 326 -28.73 6.21 -15.77
N PRO A 327 -28.16 6.84 -16.82
CA PRO A 327 -27.14 7.88 -16.64
C PRO A 327 -27.65 8.97 -15.69
N GLY A 328 -26.80 9.45 -14.78
CA GLY A 328 -27.19 10.49 -13.81
C GLY A 328 -28.14 10.05 -12.68
N SER A 329 -28.45 8.76 -12.54
CA SER A 329 -29.30 8.23 -11.45
C SER A 329 -28.59 8.10 -10.09
N GLY A 330 -27.28 8.37 -10.00
CA GLY A 330 -26.54 8.33 -8.73
C GLY A 330 -25.85 7.02 -8.38
N LYS A 331 -25.66 6.08 -9.33
CA LYS A 331 -24.95 4.80 -9.11
C LYS A 331 -23.59 4.97 -8.40
N SER A 332 -22.69 5.78 -8.95
CA SER A 332 -21.35 6.00 -8.36
C SER A 332 -21.42 6.66 -6.98
N THR A 333 -22.42 7.52 -6.75
CA THR A 333 -22.69 8.10 -5.42
C THR A 333 -23.15 7.03 -4.43
N LEU A 334 -24.01 6.10 -4.85
CA LEU A 334 -24.39 4.93 -4.04
C LEU A 334 -23.17 4.02 -3.79
N MET A 335 -22.37 3.70 -4.79
CA MET A 335 -21.16 2.86 -4.62
C MET A 335 -20.17 3.49 -3.63
N LYS A 336 -19.93 4.80 -3.74
CA LYS A 336 -19.10 5.54 -2.77
C LYS A 336 -19.69 5.51 -1.37
N PHE A 337 -21.00 5.73 -1.24
CA PHE A 337 -21.71 5.61 0.03
C PHE A 337 -21.50 4.22 0.64
N LEU A 338 -21.63 3.16 -0.16
CA LEU A 338 -21.52 1.78 0.29
C LEU A 338 -20.16 1.42 0.87
N CYS A 339 -19.06 1.87 0.26
CA CYS A 339 -17.69 1.56 0.70
C CYS A 339 -17.44 1.98 2.15
N ASP A 340 -17.92 3.15 2.55
CA ASP A 340 -17.62 3.78 3.84
C ASP A 340 -18.77 3.67 4.87
N HIS A 341 -19.92 3.11 4.48
CA HIS A 341 -21.10 3.14 5.35
C HIS A 341 -21.00 2.12 6.51
N PRO A 342 -21.23 2.54 7.78
CA PRO A 342 -21.15 1.64 8.94
C PRO A 342 -22.11 0.44 8.86
N SER A 343 -23.30 0.61 8.27
CA SER A 343 -24.21 -0.52 8.08
C SER A 343 -23.66 -1.55 7.12
N THR A 344 -22.93 -1.17 6.07
CA THR A 344 -22.28 -2.13 5.16
C THR A 344 -21.32 -3.01 5.95
N ALA A 345 -20.43 -2.39 6.75
CA ALA A 345 -19.49 -3.12 7.60
C ALA A 345 -20.20 -4.04 8.61
N LYS A 346 -21.28 -3.56 9.25
CA LYS A 346 -22.08 -4.36 10.18
C LYS A 346 -22.70 -5.60 9.52
N HIS A 347 -23.25 -5.46 8.32
CA HIS A 347 -23.88 -6.57 7.61
C HIS A 347 -22.84 -7.56 7.08
N LEU A 348 -21.72 -7.06 6.52
CA LEU A 348 -20.60 -7.91 6.08
C LEU A 348 -19.99 -8.70 7.25
N LYS A 349 -19.93 -8.12 8.45
CA LYS A 349 -19.48 -8.81 9.66
C LYS A 349 -20.33 -10.03 10.02
N THR A 350 -21.61 -10.05 9.63
CA THR A 350 -22.46 -11.24 9.83
C THR A 350 -22.06 -12.38 8.90
N TRP A 351 -21.66 -12.05 7.66
CA TRP A 351 -21.17 -13.04 6.70
C TRP A 351 -19.77 -13.53 7.04
N ALA A 352 -18.85 -12.64 7.40
CA ALA A 352 -17.42 -12.92 7.41
C ALA A 352 -16.73 -12.76 8.78
N GLY A 353 -17.46 -12.44 9.83
CA GLY A 353 -16.87 -12.13 11.13
C GLY A 353 -16.11 -10.79 11.14
N ASP A 354 -15.13 -10.68 12.02
CA ASP A 354 -14.39 -9.43 12.26
C ASP A 354 -13.33 -9.11 11.19
N GLU A 355 -12.99 -10.05 10.30
CA GLU A 355 -11.85 -9.90 9.39
C GLU A 355 -12.26 -9.79 7.90
N VAL A 356 -13.11 -8.80 7.58
CA VAL A 356 -13.44 -8.45 6.18
C VAL A 356 -12.46 -7.43 5.63
N ILE A 357 -11.89 -7.73 4.48
CA ILE A 357 -11.14 -6.76 3.69
C ILE A 357 -12.04 -6.26 2.56
N VAL A 358 -12.45 -5.00 2.68
CA VAL A 358 -13.11 -4.26 1.58
C VAL A 358 -12.04 -3.66 0.67
N ALA A 359 -12.22 -3.82 -0.64
CA ALA A 359 -11.46 -3.11 -1.66
C ALA A 359 -12.37 -2.61 -2.77
N GLU A 360 -11.97 -1.53 -3.42
CA GLU A 360 -12.82 -0.82 -4.36
C GLU A 360 -12.11 -0.41 -5.64
N TYR A 361 -12.88 -0.24 -6.71
CA TYR A 361 -12.38 0.27 -7.96
C TYR A 361 -13.47 1.00 -8.74
N PHE A 362 -13.17 2.20 -9.20
CA PHE A 362 -14.10 3.04 -9.94
C PHE A 362 -13.53 3.26 -11.33
N PHE A 363 -14.11 2.60 -12.32
CA PHE A 363 -13.76 2.84 -13.71
C PHE A 363 -14.03 4.30 -14.06
N TRP A 364 -13.12 4.88 -14.85
CA TRP A 364 -13.27 6.24 -15.33
C TRP A 364 -12.79 6.38 -16.76
N ASN A 365 -13.73 6.36 -17.72
CA ASN A 365 -13.40 6.46 -19.13
C ASN A 365 -12.75 7.81 -19.48
N ALA A 366 -13.19 8.88 -18.81
CA ALA A 366 -12.58 10.21 -18.93
C ALA A 366 -11.25 10.35 -18.15
N GLY A 367 -10.82 9.30 -17.45
CA GLY A 367 -9.55 9.21 -16.76
C GLY A 367 -8.38 9.38 -17.74
N LYS A 368 -7.39 10.17 -17.30
CA LYS A 368 -6.19 10.48 -18.11
C LYS A 368 -5.14 9.37 -18.04
N ASN A 369 -5.24 8.47 -17.07
CA ASN A 369 -4.42 7.27 -16.99
C ASN A 369 -5.19 6.07 -17.55
N GLU A 370 -4.61 5.36 -18.52
CA GLU A 370 -5.22 4.17 -19.14
C GLU A 370 -5.58 3.08 -18.13
N LEU A 371 -4.87 3.01 -17.00
CA LEU A 371 -5.18 2.07 -15.94
C LEU A 371 -6.58 2.32 -15.37
N GLN A 372 -7.03 3.59 -15.23
CA GLN A 372 -8.35 3.95 -14.69
C GLN A 372 -9.53 3.38 -15.49
N LYS A 373 -9.29 2.89 -16.71
CA LYS A 373 -10.30 2.35 -17.61
C LYS A 373 -9.97 0.96 -18.17
N SER A 374 -9.02 0.25 -17.56
CA SER A 374 -8.57 -1.08 -18.01
C SER A 374 -8.74 -2.17 -16.95
N GLN A 375 -8.73 -3.43 -17.39
CA GLN A 375 -8.73 -4.60 -16.51
C GLN A 375 -7.47 -4.67 -15.65
N GLU A 376 -6.32 -4.25 -16.21
CA GLU A 376 -5.05 -4.22 -15.49
C GLU A 376 -5.14 -3.29 -14.28
N GLY A 377 -5.69 -2.08 -14.46
CA GLY A 377 -5.88 -1.13 -13.37
C GLY A 377 -6.80 -1.67 -12.28
N LEU A 378 -7.90 -2.34 -12.65
CA LEU A 378 -8.79 -3.00 -11.70
C LEU A 378 -8.05 -4.05 -10.85
N VAL A 379 -7.37 -5.03 -11.48
CA VAL A 379 -6.73 -6.12 -10.73
C VAL A 379 -5.54 -5.60 -9.90
N ARG A 380 -4.76 -4.64 -10.43
CA ARG A 380 -3.68 -3.98 -9.67
C ARG A 380 -4.21 -3.25 -8.45
N SER A 381 -5.31 -2.52 -8.58
CA SER A 381 -5.95 -1.81 -7.46
C SER A 381 -6.41 -2.76 -6.37
N LEU A 382 -7.12 -3.84 -6.75
CA LEU A 382 -7.60 -4.84 -5.78
C LEU A 382 -6.42 -5.49 -5.03
N LEU A 383 -5.37 -5.91 -5.76
CA LEU A 383 -4.16 -6.45 -5.14
C LEU A 383 -3.49 -5.46 -4.19
N TYR A 384 -3.31 -4.20 -4.62
CA TYR A 384 -2.72 -3.16 -3.80
C TYR A 384 -3.51 -2.96 -2.50
N GLN A 385 -4.83 -2.81 -2.58
CA GLN A 385 -5.69 -2.53 -1.43
C GLN A 385 -5.81 -3.70 -0.46
N VAL A 386 -5.81 -4.94 -0.97
CA VAL A 386 -5.79 -6.14 -0.13
C VAL A 386 -4.43 -6.27 0.55
N LEU A 387 -3.33 -6.24 -0.22
CA LEU A 387 -1.99 -6.48 0.32
C LEU A 387 -1.48 -5.37 1.24
N ARG A 388 -1.92 -4.10 1.10
CA ARG A 388 -1.59 -3.05 2.08
C ARG A 388 -2.25 -3.27 3.44
N LYS A 389 -3.39 -4.00 3.48
CA LYS A 389 -4.09 -4.41 4.73
C LYS A 389 -3.53 -5.71 5.31
N CYS A 390 -2.95 -6.58 4.48
CA CYS A 390 -2.26 -7.79 4.92
C CYS A 390 -0.81 -7.88 4.34
N PRO A 391 0.09 -6.96 4.75
CA PRO A 391 1.43 -6.86 4.16
C PRO A 391 2.27 -8.13 4.32
N ASP A 392 2.02 -8.94 5.36
CA ASP A 392 2.69 -10.22 5.57
C ASP A 392 2.51 -11.21 4.41
N ASN A 393 1.44 -11.09 3.63
CA ASN A 393 1.18 -11.97 2.50
C ASN A 393 2.00 -11.60 1.25
N ILE A 394 2.60 -10.41 1.20
CA ILE A 394 3.38 -9.94 0.03
C ILE A 394 4.52 -10.91 -0.29
N ARG A 395 5.22 -11.41 0.74
CA ARG A 395 6.32 -12.38 0.56
C ARG A 395 5.85 -13.73 -0.01
N LEU A 396 4.59 -14.10 0.24
CA LEU A 396 4.00 -15.35 -0.24
C LEU A 396 3.43 -15.21 -1.65
N VAL A 397 2.86 -14.05 -1.97
CA VAL A 397 2.27 -13.74 -3.28
C VAL A 397 3.36 -13.42 -4.31
N PHE A 398 4.41 -12.70 -3.92
CA PHE A 398 5.52 -12.29 -4.78
C PHE A 398 6.88 -12.76 -4.24
N PRO A 399 7.13 -14.06 -4.07
CA PRO A 399 8.33 -14.58 -3.41
C PRO A 399 9.64 -14.24 -4.13
N GLY A 400 9.63 -14.14 -5.46
CA GLY A 400 10.80 -13.76 -6.26
C GLY A 400 11.14 -12.27 -6.11
N ALA A 401 10.16 -11.38 -6.33
CA ALA A 401 10.33 -9.95 -6.13
C ALA A 401 10.67 -9.60 -4.67
N TRP A 402 10.06 -10.29 -3.70
CA TRP A 402 10.37 -10.15 -2.27
C TRP A 402 11.83 -10.46 -1.98
N ARG A 403 12.33 -11.62 -2.42
CA ARG A 403 13.73 -12.01 -2.24
C ARG A 403 14.68 -11.02 -2.90
N LEU A 404 14.36 -10.56 -4.11
CA LEU A 404 15.15 -9.58 -4.83
C LEU A 404 15.27 -8.25 -4.06
N TYR A 405 14.16 -7.73 -3.55
CA TYR A 405 14.13 -6.43 -2.87
C TYR A 405 14.58 -6.48 -1.40
N LYS A 406 14.30 -7.55 -0.66
CA LYS A 406 14.89 -7.81 0.67
C LYS A 406 16.40 -8.04 0.55
N GLY A 407 16.80 -8.66 -0.56
CA GLY A 407 18.18 -8.85 -1.00
C GLY A 407 18.77 -10.22 -0.74
N ASN A 408 18.01 -11.26 -0.34
CA ASN A 408 18.60 -12.58 -0.05
C ASN A 408 19.35 -13.15 -1.28
N GLY A 409 20.67 -13.33 -1.13
CA GLY A 409 21.59 -13.78 -2.17
C GLY A 409 21.62 -15.29 -2.43
N ASP A 410 20.76 -16.08 -1.79
CA ASP A 410 20.66 -17.51 -2.07
C ASP A 410 19.81 -17.77 -3.31
N VAL A 411 20.42 -17.53 -4.46
CA VAL A 411 20.25 -18.44 -5.58
C VAL A 411 21.27 -19.55 -5.33
N GLU A 412 20.92 -20.58 -4.57
CA GLU A 412 21.63 -21.85 -4.75
C GLU A 412 21.50 -22.20 -6.24
N PRO A 413 22.60 -22.41 -6.98
CA PRO A 413 22.56 -22.75 -8.41
C PRO A 413 21.90 -24.12 -8.70
N HIS A 414 21.31 -24.76 -7.70
CA HIS A 414 20.85 -26.13 -7.72
C HIS A 414 19.37 -26.30 -7.30
N SER A 415 18.66 -25.24 -6.89
CA SER A 415 17.19 -25.31 -6.86
C SER A 415 16.69 -25.17 -8.31
N THR A 416 16.21 -26.26 -8.87
CA THR A 416 15.69 -26.42 -10.24
C THR A 416 14.44 -25.58 -10.55
N ASP A 417 14.03 -24.66 -9.68
CA ASP A 417 12.83 -23.86 -9.89
C ASP A 417 13.18 -22.52 -10.57
N SER A 418 13.57 -22.60 -11.84
CA SER A 418 13.89 -21.44 -12.69
C SER A 418 12.65 -20.61 -13.09
N THR A 419 11.53 -20.73 -12.36
CA THR A 419 10.22 -20.20 -12.73
C THR A 419 9.74 -19.04 -11.84
N LEU A 420 10.47 -18.73 -10.77
CA LEU A 420 10.12 -17.62 -9.87
C LEU A 420 10.44 -16.28 -10.53
N ALA A 421 9.41 -15.58 -11.00
CA ALA A 421 9.55 -14.25 -11.57
C ALA A 421 10.28 -13.30 -10.59
N THR A 422 11.40 -12.74 -11.06
CA THR A 422 12.24 -11.80 -10.31
C THR A 422 11.62 -10.41 -10.20
N GLU A 423 10.57 -10.12 -10.96
CA GLU A 423 9.83 -8.85 -10.92
C GLU A 423 8.36 -9.08 -10.58
N VAL A 424 7.69 -8.03 -10.10
CA VAL A 424 6.24 -8.03 -9.92
C VAL A 424 5.59 -8.14 -11.31
N PRO A 425 4.88 -9.23 -11.63
CA PRO A 425 4.30 -9.39 -12.95
C PRO A 425 3.10 -8.44 -13.09
N LEU A 426 3.20 -7.51 -14.04
CA LEU A 426 2.16 -6.50 -14.30
C LEU A 426 1.27 -6.85 -15.50
N ASP A 427 1.51 -7.97 -16.17
CA ASP A 427 0.60 -8.50 -17.17
C ASP A 427 -0.64 -9.15 -16.52
N MET A 428 -1.75 -9.19 -17.25
CA MET A 428 -3.03 -9.71 -16.73
C MET A 428 -2.96 -11.14 -16.19
N ARG A 429 -2.17 -12.03 -16.82
CA ARG A 429 -2.04 -13.42 -16.34
C ARG A 429 -1.33 -13.46 -15.00
N GLY A 430 -0.22 -12.73 -14.88
CA GLY A 430 0.53 -12.60 -13.63
C GLY A 430 -0.30 -11.99 -12.51
N LEU A 431 -1.02 -10.90 -12.79
CA LEU A 431 -1.89 -10.22 -11.83
C LEU A 431 -3.04 -11.10 -11.35
N LEU A 432 -3.73 -11.81 -12.25
CA LEU A 432 -4.80 -12.73 -11.85
C LEU A 432 -4.27 -13.90 -11.03
N ASN A 433 -3.07 -14.42 -11.34
CA ASN A 433 -2.44 -15.46 -10.53
C ASN A 433 -2.08 -14.94 -9.13
N ALA A 434 -1.52 -13.73 -9.04
CA ALA A 434 -1.23 -13.10 -7.76
C ALA A 434 -2.51 -12.89 -6.92
N LEU A 435 -3.61 -12.47 -7.55
CA LEU A 435 -4.89 -12.29 -6.85
C LEU A 435 -5.45 -13.64 -6.36
N LYS A 436 -5.39 -14.68 -7.20
CA LYS A 436 -5.76 -16.06 -6.80
C LYS A 436 -4.95 -16.55 -5.60
N HIS A 437 -3.63 -16.38 -5.64
CA HIS A 437 -2.77 -16.77 -4.52
C HIS A 437 -3.11 -15.97 -3.26
N THR A 438 -3.34 -14.65 -3.40
CA THR A 438 -3.77 -13.80 -2.28
C THR A 438 -5.04 -14.34 -1.64
N CYS A 439 -6.06 -14.68 -2.43
CA CYS A 439 -7.32 -15.23 -1.91
C CYS A 439 -7.11 -16.59 -1.24
N ALA A 440 -6.30 -17.48 -1.82
CA ALA A 440 -6.00 -18.79 -1.25
C ALA A 440 -5.25 -18.71 0.10
N PHE A 441 -4.37 -17.73 0.28
CA PHE A 441 -3.72 -17.50 1.58
C PHE A 441 -4.68 -16.94 2.63
N LEU A 442 -5.57 -16.03 2.22
CA LEU A 442 -6.57 -15.45 3.12
C LEU A 442 -7.65 -16.44 3.55
N GLU A 443 -7.95 -17.43 2.72
CA GLU A 443 -8.83 -18.55 3.06
C GLU A 443 -8.29 -19.34 4.26
N GLN A 444 -6.96 -19.48 4.41
CA GLN A 444 -6.34 -20.17 5.54
C GLN A 444 -6.52 -19.44 6.88
N SER A 445 -6.69 -18.12 6.84
CA SER A 445 -6.94 -17.28 8.02
C SER A 445 -8.42 -16.90 8.17
N ASP A 446 -9.34 -17.58 7.48
CA ASP A 446 -10.79 -17.30 7.46
C ASP A 446 -11.15 -15.83 7.15
N ARG A 447 -10.26 -15.15 6.40
CA ARG A 447 -10.48 -13.77 5.95
C ARG A 447 -11.31 -13.77 4.69
N ARG A 448 -12.27 -12.85 4.62
CA ARG A 448 -13.14 -12.70 3.44
C ARG A 448 -12.96 -11.34 2.77
N LEU A 449 -13.16 -11.33 1.46
CA LEU A 449 -12.99 -10.15 0.61
C LEU A 449 -14.34 -9.67 0.09
N CYS A 450 -14.57 -8.35 0.13
CA CYS A 450 -15.71 -7.73 -0.52
C CYS A 450 -15.22 -6.66 -1.49
N PHE A 451 -15.51 -6.83 -2.77
CA PHE A 451 -15.10 -5.91 -3.83
C PHE A 451 -16.26 -5.04 -4.30
N PHE A 452 -16.06 -3.73 -4.29
CA PHE A 452 -16.97 -2.75 -4.88
C PHE A 452 -16.39 -2.24 -6.19
N ILE A 453 -17.00 -2.58 -7.32
CA ILE A 453 -16.50 -2.21 -8.66
C ILE A 453 -17.55 -1.37 -9.37
N ASP A 454 -17.31 -0.06 -9.46
CA ASP A 454 -18.23 0.90 -10.07
C ASP A 454 -17.92 1.13 -11.55
N GLY A 455 -18.97 1.20 -12.37
CA GLY A 455 -18.90 1.67 -13.75
C GLY A 455 -18.31 0.68 -14.74
N LEU A 456 -18.76 -0.58 -14.77
CA LEU A 456 -18.27 -1.54 -15.77
C LEU A 456 -18.51 -1.06 -17.22
N ASP A 457 -19.52 -0.20 -17.45
CA ASP A 457 -19.77 0.45 -18.75
C ASP A 457 -18.74 1.54 -19.12
N GLU A 458 -17.89 1.95 -18.17
CA GLU A 458 -16.78 2.88 -18.39
C GLU A 458 -15.46 2.17 -18.76
N TYR A 459 -15.44 0.84 -18.84
CA TYR A 459 -14.30 0.06 -19.32
C TYR A 459 -14.01 0.34 -20.80
N VAL A 460 -12.74 0.52 -21.16
CA VAL A 460 -12.30 0.63 -22.55
C VAL A 460 -11.80 -0.72 -23.04
N GLY A 461 -12.68 -1.41 -23.77
CA GLY A 461 -12.47 -2.73 -24.38
C GLY A 461 -13.81 -3.33 -24.79
N ALA A 462 -13.86 -4.64 -25.08
CA ALA A 462 -15.15 -5.27 -25.36
C ALA A 462 -15.89 -5.53 -24.04
N THR A 463 -17.19 -5.23 -23.99
CA THR A 463 -18.03 -5.46 -22.80
C THR A 463 -17.96 -6.90 -22.30
N VAL A 464 -17.85 -7.87 -23.22
CA VAL A 464 -17.68 -9.29 -22.88
C VAL A 464 -16.43 -9.56 -22.05
N ASP A 465 -15.32 -8.85 -22.31
CA ASP A 465 -14.06 -9.09 -21.61
C ASP A 465 -14.19 -8.74 -20.12
N VAL A 466 -14.85 -7.62 -19.80
CA VAL A 466 -15.06 -7.22 -18.40
C VAL A 466 -16.09 -8.12 -17.70
N ILE A 467 -17.10 -8.62 -18.43
CA ILE A 467 -18.02 -9.65 -17.91
C ILE A 467 -17.26 -10.93 -17.57
N GLU A 468 -16.40 -11.42 -18.47
CA GLU A 468 -15.55 -12.59 -18.22
C GLU A 468 -14.63 -12.39 -17.01
N LEU A 469 -14.05 -11.20 -16.86
CA LEU A 469 -13.24 -10.87 -15.69
C LEU A 469 -14.05 -10.96 -14.40
N THR A 470 -15.26 -10.41 -14.34
CA THR A 470 -16.11 -10.55 -13.14
C THR A 470 -16.43 -12.02 -12.85
N ALA A 471 -16.65 -12.85 -13.88
CA ALA A 471 -16.88 -14.28 -13.72
C ALA A 471 -15.63 -15.01 -13.17
N VAL A 472 -14.42 -14.55 -13.51
CA VAL A 472 -13.17 -15.04 -12.90
C VAL A 472 -13.08 -14.63 -11.43
N LEU A 473 -13.39 -13.36 -11.11
CA LEU A 473 -13.34 -12.85 -9.73
C LEU A 473 -14.36 -13.54 -8.82
N ARG A 474 -15.56 -13.82 -9.32
CA ARG A 474 -16.63 -14.55 -8.61
C ARG A 474 -16.23 -15.97 -8.20
N LYS A 475 -15.36 -16.61 -8.98
CA LYS A 475 -14.88 -17.98 -8.70
C LYS A 475 -13.76 -18.02 -7.65
N LEU A 476 -13.29 -16.87 -7.17
CA LEU A 476 -12.29 -16.81 -6.11
C LEU A 476 -12.93 -17.19 -4.76
N PRO A 477 -12.20 -17.93 -3.89
CA PRO A 477 -12.72 -18.32 -2.59
C PRO A 477 -12.93 -17.11 -1.69
N ASN A 478 -14.02 -17.13 -0.90
CA ASN A 478 -14.35 -16.10 0.08
C ASN A 478 -14.46 -14.67 -0.48
N VAL A 479 -14.89 -14.50 -1.73
CA VAL A 479 -15.07 -13.20 -2.38
C VAL A 479 -16.55 -12.87 -2.61
N LYS A 480 -16.95 -11.66 -2.25
CA LYS A 480 -18.19 -10.99 -2.69
C LYS A 480 -17.88 -9.87 -3.67
N LEU A 481 -18.75 -9.69 -4.65
CA LEU A 481 -18.68 -8.61 -5.64
C LEU A 481 -19.98 -7.81 -5.64
N CYS A 482 -19.87 -6.51 -5.38
CA CYS A 482 -20.89 -5.54 -5.72
C CYS A 482 -20.41 -4.76 -6.94
N ILE A 483 -21.10 -4.93 -8.07
CA ILE A 483 -20.73 -4.29 -9.33
C ILE A 483 -21.79 -3.27 -9.75
N SER A 484 -21.38 -2.21 -10.45
CA SER A 484 -22.32 -1.26 -11.04
C SER A 484 -22.11 -1.09 -12.55
N SER A 485 -23.20 -0.88 -13.29
CA SER A 485 -23.14 -0.51 -14.70
C SER A 485 -24.44 0.13 -15.21
N ARG A 486 -24.46 0.52 -16.49
CA ARG A 486 -25.72 0.82 -17.21
C ARG A 486 -26.50 -0.48 -17.52
N GLN A 487 -27.81 -0.31 -17.76
CA GLN A 487 -28.73 -1.32 -18.30
C GLN A 487 -28.44 -1.62 -19.80
N TRP A 488 -27.21 -1.99 -20.15
CA TRP A 488 -26.93 -2.53 -21.49
C TRP A 488 -27.36 -3.99 -21.56
N ASN A 489 -27.75 -4.46 -22.75
CA ASN A 489 -28.29 -5.80 -22.93
C ASN A 489 -27.29 -6.87 -22.46
N GLU A 490 -26.01 -6.68 -22.73
CA GLU A 490 -24.95 -7.62 -22.33
C GLU A 490 -24.84 -7.77 -20.80
N PHE A 491 -25.09 -6.69 -20.05
CA PHE A 491 -25.09 -6.75 -18.58
C PHE A 491 -26.41 -7.28 -18.02
N GLU A 492 -27.55 -6.98 -18.66
CA GLU A 492 -28.83 -7.59 -18.31
C GLU A 492 -28.81 -9.11 -18.53
N ASP A 493 -28.25 -9.57 -19.64
CA ASP A 493 -28.08 -10.98 -19.95
C ASP A 493 -27.15 -11.66 -18.94
N ALA A 494 -26.09 -10.98 -18.49
CA ALA A 494 -25.11 -11.55 -17.56
C ALA A 494 -25.58 -11.54 -16.09
N TYR A 495 -26.31 -10.51 -15.65
CA TYR A 495 -26.58 -10.24 -14.22
C TYR A 495 -28.06 -10.00 -13.88
N GLY A 496 -28.93 -9.88 -14.88
CA GLY A 496 -30.32 -9.46 -14.71
C GLY A 496 -31.30 -10.57 -14.31
N GLU A 497 -30.92 -11.85 -14.36
CA GLU A 497 -31.82 -12.98 -14.12
C GLU A 497 -32.43 -12.99 -12.70
N SER A 498 -31.62 -12.69 -11.69
CA SER A 498 -32.02 -12.78 -10.28
C SER A 498 -32.54 -11.43 -9.77
N ARG A 499 -33.77 -11.43 -9.23
CA ARG A 499 -34.35 -10.24 -8.58
C ARG A 499 -33.78 -9.97 -7.19
N SER A 500 -33.21 -10.97 -6.52
CA SER A 500 -32.67 -10.83 -5.15
C SER A 500 -31.23 -10.34 -5.11
N THR A 501 -30.53 -10.33 -6.25
CA THR A 501 -29.13 -9.91 -6.37
C THR A 501 -28.97 -8.74 -7.33
N LYS A 502 -30.02 -7.94 -7.52
CA LYS A 502 -29.98 -6.76 -8.38
C LYS A 502 -30.78 -5.59 -7.81
N LEU A 503 -30.38 -4.39 -8.20
CA LEU A 503 -31.06 -3.14 -7.88
C LEU A 503 -31.06 -2.20 -9.09
N TYR A 504 -32.21 -1.62 -9.40
CA TYR A 504 -32.32 -0.53 -10.37
C TYR A 504 -32.49 0.80 -9.65
N MET A 505 -31.51 1.69 -9.72
CA MET A 505 -31.50 2.98 -9.03
C MET A 505 -32.77 3.80 -9.26
N GLN A 506 -33.27 3.83 -10.50
CA GLN A 506 -34.43 4.64 -10.84
C GLN A 506 -35.71 4.24 -10.09
N ASP A 507 -35.77 3.01 -9.58
CA ASP A 507 -36.96 2.47 -8.89
C ASP A 507 -37.03 2.89 -7.41
N PHE A 508 -35.94 3.43 -6.85
CA PHE A 508 -35.84 3.80 -5.44
C PHE A 508 -35.64 5.31 -5.24
N ASN A 509 -35.21 6.04 -6.27
CA ASN A 509 -34.85 7.45 -6.17
C ASN A 509 -36.03 8.40 -5.92
N SER A 510 -37.30 8.01 -6.10
CA SER A 510 -38.43 8.95 -6.03
C SER A 510 -38.53 9.69 -4.69
N LYS A 511 -38.35 8.99 -3.56
CA LYS A 511 -38.38 9.61 -2.23
C LYS A 511 -37.18 10.53 -2.00
N ASP A 512 -36.00 10.09 -2.40
CA ASP A 512 -34.77 10.87 -2.26
C ASP A 512 -34.79 12.14 -3.13
N ILE A 513 -35.37 12.05 -4.33
CA ILE A 513 -35.58 13.18 -5.23
C ILE A 513 -36.52 14.20 -4.57
N ASN A 514 -37.63 13.75 -4.00
CA ASN A 514 -38.56 14.62 -3.29
C ASN A 514 -37.86 15.29 -2.10
N ALA A 515 -37.18 14.52 -1.24
CA ALA A 515 -36.43 15.05 -0.11
C ALA A 515 -35.35 16.08 -0.53
N TYR A 516 -34.68 15.87 -1.66
CA TYR A 516 -33.73 16.83 -2.22
C TYR A 516 -34.41 18.12 -2.68
N ILE A 517 -35.52 18.02 -3.43
CA ILE A 517 -36.27 19.20 -3.89
C ILE A 517 -36.76 20.00 -2.70
N ASP A 518 -37.35 19.32 -1.71
CA ASP A 518 -37.82 19.92 -0.47
C ASP A 518 -36.69 20.65 0.27
N ASP A 519 -35.53 20.02 0.47
CA ASP A 519 -34.41 20.65 1.17
C ASP A 519 -33.89 21.88 0.41
N VAL A 520 -33.82 21.82 -0.92
CA VAL A 520 -33.31 22.95 -1.71
C VAL A 520 -34.32 24.10 -1.82
N LEU A 521 -35.61 23.79 -2.00
CA LEU A 521 -36.66 24.79 -2.20
C LEU A 521 -37.20 25.36 -0.88
N LYS A 522 -37.35 24.56 0.18
CA LYS A 522 -37.80 25.08 1.49
C LYS A 522 -36.80 26.05 2.10
N ASN A 523 -35.54 26.01 1.69
CA ASN A 523 -34.52 26.97 2.10
C ASN A 523 -34.44 28.21 1.18
N ASP A 524 -35.22 28.28 0.09
CA ASP A 524 -35.27 29.43 -0.81
C ASP A 524 -36.40 30.38 -0.39
N HIS A 525 -36.02 31.61 0.01
CA HIS A 525 -36.97 32.62 0.46
C HIS A 525 -38.03 32.98 -0.60
N ASN A 526 -37.64 33.01 -1.88
CA ASN A 526 -38.57 33.33 -2.96
C ASN A 526 -39.58 32.21 -3.18
N TYR A 527 -39.19 30.95 -2.94
CA TYR A 527 -40.11 29.82 -2.99
C TYR A 527 -41.13 29.89 -1.85
N GLN A 528 -40.67 30.19 -0.62
CA GLN A 528 -41.57 30.35 0.53
C GLN A 528 -42.60 31.47 0.30
N GLU A 529 -42.16 32.63 -0.20
CA GLU A 529 -43.07 33.74 -0.52
C GLU A 529 -44.07 33.36 -1.64
N LEU A 530 -43.62 32.60 -2.64
CA LEU A 530 -44.49 32.09 -3.70
C LEU A 530 -45.52 31.09 -3.16
N GLU A 531 -45.12 30.17 -2.29
CA GLU A 531 -45.98 29.14 -1.71
C GLU A 531 -47.06 29.74 -0.79
N ASP A 532 -46.72 30.79 -0.04
CA ASP A 532 -47.70 31.57 0.75
C ASP A 532 -48.77 32.23 -0.13
N GLN A 533 -48.44 32.57 -1.37
CA GLN A 533 -49.34 33.22 -2.33
C GLN A 533 -50.10 32.22 -3.21
N GLU A 534 -49.48 31.10 -3.58
CA GLU A 534 -49.99 30.12 -4.54
C GLU A 534 -49.92 28.68 -3.98
N VAL A 535 -51.08 28.08 -3.69
CA VAL A 535 -51.20 26.74 -3.05
C VAL A 535 -50.90 25.55 -4.01
N GLN A 536 -50.20 25.78 -5.13
CA GLN A 536 -49.93 24.75 -6.15
C GLN A 536 -48.47 24.23 -6.14
N GLY A 537 -47.67 24.62 -5.14
CA GLY A 537 -46.25 24.29 -5.05
C GLY A 537 -46.01 22.78 -4.97
N GLU A 538 -46.75 22.08 -4.10
CA GLU A 538 -46.64 20.63 -3.90
C GLU A 538 -46.95 19.83 -5.17
N ALA A 539 -48.03 20.19 -5.88
CA ALA A 539 -48.38 19.55 -7.15
C ALA A 539 -47.29 19.74 -8.23
N LEU A 540 -46.61 20.91 -8.24
CA LEU A 540 -45.49 21.14 -9.13
C LEU A 540 -44.27 20.28 -8.76
N ILE A 541 -44.01 20.06 -7.47
CA ILE A 541 -42.96 19.14 -7.00
C ILE A 541 -43.29 17.72 -7.48
N GLU A 542 -44.52 17.24 -7.30
CA GLU A 542 -44.94 15.92 -7.79
C GLU A 542 -44.73 15.76 -9.30
N GLU A 543 -45.06 16.80 -10.09
CA GLU A 543 -44.79 16.84 -11.54
C GLU A 543 -43.28 16.68 -11.83
N ILE A 544 -42.40 17.32 -11.06
CA ILE A 544 -40.93 17.18 -11.20
C ILE A 544 -40.50 15.75 -10.87
N VAL A 545 -40.95 15.19 -9.74
CA VAL A 545 -40.58 13.83 -9.32
C VAL A 545 -40.99 12.80 -10.38
N ALA A 546 -42.20 12.93 -10.93
CA ALA A 546 -42.70 12.06 -11.98
C ALA A 546 -41.88 12.22 -13.28
N ALA A 547 -41.59 13.46 -13.70
CA ALA A 547 -40.83 13.73 -14.91
C ALA A 547 -39.37 13.25 -14.83
N ALA A 548 -38.78 13.24 -13.62
CA ALA A 548 -37.40 12.84 -13.40
C ALA A 548 -37.10 11.39 -13.78
N ASN A 549 -38.10 10.49 -13.73
CA ASN A 549 -37.93 9.07 -14.00
C ASN A 549 -36.70 8.45 -13.30
N GLY A 550 -36.45 8.87 -12.06
CA GLY A 550 -35.32 8.42 -11.24
C GLY A 550 -33.94 8.95 -11.63
N VAL A 551 -33.84 9.94 -12.54
CA VAL A 551 -32.58 10.57 -12.96
C VAL A 551 -32.26 11.77 -12.07
N PHE A 552 -31.40 11.57 -11.07
CA PHE A 552 -31.07 12.58 -10.06
C PHE A 552 -30.40 13.84 -10.64
N LEU A 553 -29.46 13.67 -11.59
CA LEU A 553 -28.79 14.81 -12.24
C LEU A 553 -29.78 15.73 -12.96
N TRP A 554 -30.82 15.17 -13.57
CA TRP A 554 -31.85 15.94 -14.24
C TRP A 554 -32.62 16.83 -13.24
N VAL A 555 -32.96 16.28 -12.07
CA VAL A 555 -33.61 17.03 -10.99
C VAL A 555 -32.75 18.20 -10.53
N VAL A 556 -31.44 17.98 -10.35
CA VAL A 556 -30.50 19.05 -9.97
C VAL A 556 -30.53 20.20 -10.99
N LEU A 557 -30.60 19.89 -12.28
CA LEU A 557 -30.67 20.89 -13.35
C LEU A 557 -32.01 21.64 -13.36
N VAL A 558 -33.13 20.92 -13.17
CA VAL A 558 -34.48 21.50 -13.08
C VAL A 558 -34.59 22.44 -11.88
N VAL A 559 -34.15 22.01 -10.70
CA VAL A 559 -34.18 22.83 -9.48
C VAL A 559 -33.33 24.10 -9.64
N ARG A 560 -32.16 24.00 -10.28
CA ARG A 560 -31.35 25.19 -10.61
C ARG A 560 -32.06 26.15 -11.56
N SER A 561 -32.74 25.61 -12.59
CA SER A 561 -33.57 26.42 -13.48
C SER A 561 -34.68 27.13 -12.70
N PHE A 562 -35.32 26.43 -11.77
CA PHE A 562 -36.38 27.00 -10.94
C PHE A 562 -35.88 28.10 -10.00
N GLN A 563 -34.74 27.90 -9.33
CA GLN A 563 -34.10 28.93 -8.51
C GLN A 563 -33.83 30.21 -9.30
N GLU A 564 -33.41 30.09 -10.56
CA GLU A 564 -33.25 31.26 -11.43
C GLU A 564 -34.58 31.94 -11.76
N GLY A 565 -35.66 31.17 -11.97
CA GLY A 565 -37.01 31.73 -12.17
C GLY A 565 -37.57 32.43 -10.95
N LEU A 566 -37.39 31.82 -9.78
CA LEU A 566 -37.80 32.38 -8.51
C LEU A 566 -37.11 33.73 -8.25
N ARG A 567 -35.80 33.84 -8.56
CA ARG A 567 -35.07 35.12 -8.49
C ARG A 567 -35.62 36.19 -9.45
N GLN A 568 -36.24 35.77 -10.54
CA GLN A 568 -36.89 36.65 -11.52
C GLN A 568 -38.38 36.90 -11.21
N GLY A 569 -38.91 36.33 -10.13
CA GLY A 569 -40.32 36.46 -9.74
C GLY A 569 -41.28 35.64 -10.62
N ASP A 570 -40.84 34.50 -11.15
CA ASP A 570 -41.70 33.60 -11.91
C ASP A 570 -42.79 32.98 -11.00
N SER A 571 -44.05 33.04 -11.45
CA SER A 571 -45.18 32.35 -10.80
C SER A 571 -45.12 30.83 -10.99
N ILE A 572 -45.93 30.06 -10.24
CA ILE A 572 -45.98 28.58 -10.40
C ILE A 572 -46.35 28.20 -11.84
N THR A 573 -47.23 28.97 -12.48
CA THR A 573 -47.60 28.74 -13.89
C THR A 573 -46.38 28.87 -14.83
N ARG A 574 -45.51 29.86 -14.60
CA ARG A 574 -44.28 30.01 -15.39
C ARG A 574 -43.28 28.90 -15.09
N LEU A 575 -43.08 28.54 -13.82
CA LEU A 575 -42.20 27.42 -13.45
C LEU A 575 -42.68 26.10 -14.08
N ARG A 576 -44.00 25.86 -14.10
CA ARG A 576 -44.60 24.70 -14.78
C ARG A 576 -44.39 24.74 -16.30
N ASN A 577 -44.48 25.90 -16.94
CA ASN A 577 -44.15 26.03 -18.36
C ASN A 577 -42.67 25.73 -18.61
N ARG A 578 -41.76 26.24 -17.76
CA ARG A 578 -40.33 25.92 -17.84
C ARG A 578 -40.09 24.42 -17.72
N LEU A 579 -40.75 23.74 -16.79
CA LEU A 579 -40.66 22.27 -16.65
C LEU A 579 -41.04 21.54 -17.94
N ARG A 580 -42.14 21.97 -18.60
CA ARG A 580 -42.62 21.37 -19.85
C ARG A 580 -41.70 21.62 -21.06
N GLU A 581 -40.94 22.71 -21.03
CA GLU A 581 -39.93 23.02 -22.05
C GLU A 581 -38.60 22.30 -21.81
N LEU A 582 -38.36 21.77 -20.61
CA LEU A 582 -37.13 21.05 -20.32
C LEU A 582 -37.19 19.64 -20.92
N PRO A 583 -36.14 19.22 -21.66
CA PRO A 583 -36.07 17.86 -22.16
C PRO A 583 -36.09 16.84 -21.04
N THR A 584 -36.75 15.69 -21.25
CA THR A 584 -36.92 14.66 -20.20
C THR A 584 -35.75 13.68 -20.12
N ASN A 585 -34.87 13.67 -21.12
CA ASN A 585 -33.63 12.89 -21.10
C ASN A 585 -32.40 13.82 -21.06
N LEU A 586 -31.29 13.30 -20.52
CA LEU A 586 -30.06 14.09 -20.34
C LEU A 586 -29.38 14.45 -21.66
N GLU A 587 -29.53 13.63 -22.70
CA GLU A 587 -28.90 13.85 -24.01
C GLU A 587 -29.48 15.10 -24.67
N GLU A 588 -30.80 15.17 -24.82
CA GLU A 588 -31.52 16.35 -25.30
C GLU A 588 -31.27 17.56 -24.40
N TYR A 589 -31.10 17.37 -23.09
CA TYR A 589 -30.74 18.45 -22.17
C TYR A 589 -29.35 19.02 -22.52
N PHE A 590 -28.35 18.16 -22.76
CA PHE A 590 -27.03 18.63 -23.18
C PHE A 590 -27.05 19.27 -24.58
N GLU A 591 -27.83 18.73 -25.52
CA GLU A 591 -28.05 19.36 -26.81
C GLU A 591 -28.66 20.76 -26.67
N ARG A 592 -29.65 20.92 -25.78
CA ARG A 592 -30.21 22.22 -25.44
C ARG A 592 -29.16 23.18 -24.92
N ILE A 593 -28.34 22.76 -23.96
CA ILE A 593 -27.26 23.60 -23.42
C ILE A 593 -26.32 24.05 -24.56
N LEU A 594 -25.84 23.10 -25.37
CA LEU A 594 -24.82 23.37 -26.40
C LEU A 594 -25.36 24.16 -27.60
N PHE A 595 -26.60 23.88 -28.03
CA PHE A 595 -27.14 24.40 -29.28
C PHE A 595 -28.24 25.45 -29.11
N HIS A 596 -28.74 25.68 -27.90
CA HIS A 596 -29.73 26.72 -27.62
C HIS A 596 -29.22 27.74 -26.58
N ASP A 597 -28.72 27.28 -25.44
CA ASP A 597 -28.34 28.18 -24.35
C ASP A 597 -26.99 28.89 -24.61
N VAL A 598 -26.01 28.19 -25.19
CA VAL A 598 -24.75 28.82 -25.64
C VAL A 598 -25.00 29.69 -26.88
N GLN A 599 -24.70 31.00 -26.75
CA GLN A 599 -24.85 31.95 -27.87
C GLN A 599 -24.02 31.50 -29.07
N LYS A 600 -24.58 31.68 -30.27
CA LYS A 600 -23.99 31.20 -31.53
C LYS A 600 -22.54 31.66 -31.74
N THR A 601 -22.21 32.88 -31.32
CA THR A 601 -20.86 33.47 -31.42
C THR A 601 -19.80 32.73 -30.60
N TYR A 602 -20.17 32.04 -29.52
CA TYR A 602 -19.23 31.33 -28.65
C TYR A 602 -19.11 29.83 -28.96
N ARG A 603 -19.90 29.29 -29.90
CA ARG A 603 -19.96 27.84 -30.14
C ARG A 603 -18.67 27.29 -30.74
N ASP A 604 -18.04 28.03 -31.65
CA ASP A 604 -16.78 27.61 -32.26
C ASP A 604 -15.66 27.56 -31.22
N GLN A 605 -15.60 28.55 -30.32
CA GLN A 605 -14.66 28.58 -29.20
C GLN A 605 -14.92 27.44 -28.21
N ALA A 606 -16.18 27.21 -27.83
CA ALA A 606 -16.56 26.11 -26.95
C ALA A 606 -16.18 24.74 -27.56
N ALA A 607 -16.42 24.55 -28.86
CA ALA A 607 -16.01 23.34 -29.57
C ALA A 607 -14.49 23.15 -29.56
N GLN A 608 -13.71 24.21 -29.80
CA GLN A 608 -12.25 24.17 -29.68
C GLN A 608 -11.80 23.79 -28.27
N MET A 609 -12.37 24.41 -27.24
CA MET A 609 -12.06 24.09 -25.84
C MET A 609 -12.34 22.61 -25.52
N PHE A 610 -13.49 22.06 -25.96
CA PHE A 610 -13.80 20.64 -25.78
C PHE A 610 -12.83 19.72 -26.52
N LEU A 611 -12.48 20.03 -27.77
CA LEU A 611 -11.50 19.25 -28.54
C LEU A 611 -10.14 19.23 -27.85
N VAL A 612 -9.67 20.37 -27.35
CA VAL A 612 -8.42 20.46 -26.59
C VAL A 612 -8.52 19.67 -25.28
N ALA A 613 -9.61 19.78 -24.54
CA ALA A 613 -9.82 19.04 -23.29
C ALA A 613 -9.81 17.51 -23.50
N LEU A 614 -10.42 17.05 -24.60
CA LEU A 614 -10.45 15.65 -24.98
C LEU A 614 -9.07 15.14 -25.43
N ALA A 615 -8.34 15.92 -26.22
CA ALA A 615 -7.02 15.55 -26.73
C ALA A 615 -5.90 15.67 -25.68
N ALA A 616 -6.09 16.50 -24.64
CA ALA A 616 -5.08 16.73 -23.63
C ALA A 616 -4.75 15.47 -22.83
N LYS A 617 -3.45 15.18 -22.69
CA LYS A 617 -2.94 14.06 -21.88
C LYS A 617 -3.14 14.27 -20.38
N GLU A 618 -3.32 15.51 -19.94
CA GLU A 618 -3.57 15.87 -18.55
C GLU A 618 -4.69 16.92 -18.48
N ASN A 619 -5.23 17.14 -17.28
CA ASN A 619 -6.19 18.22 -17.06
C ASN A 619 -5.46 19.55 -17.17
N LEU A 620 -5.86 20.37 -18.14
CA LEU A 620 -5.25 21.67 -18.37
C LEU A 620 -5.78 22.70 -17.36
N PRO A 621 -4.92 23.63 -16.87
CA PRO A 621 -5.40 24.74 -16.05
C PRO A 621 -6.31 25.64 -16.88
N LEU A 622 -7.24 26.35 -16.21
CA LEU A 622 -8.15 27.30 -16.87
C LEU A 622 -7.41 28.30 -17.78
N MET A 623 -6.22 28.72 -17.37
CA MET A 623 -5.35 29.63 -18.12
C MET A 623 -4.93 29.08 -19.50
N ALA A 624 -4.78 27.75 -19.64
CA ALA A 624 -4.46 27.16 -20.94
C ALA A 624 -5.62 27.34 -21.94
N TYR A 625 -6.86 27.32 -21.46
CA TYR A 625 -8.04 27.56 -22.29
C TYR A 625 -8.19 29.04 -22.66
N TRP A 626 -7.78 29.97 -21.78
CA TRP A 626 -7.71 31.40 -22.13
C TRP A 626 -6.82 31.61 -23.36
N PHE A 627 -5.63 31.02 -23.38
CA PHE A 627 -4.69 31.18 -24.51
C PHE A 627 -5.18 30.59 -25.84
N LEU A 628 -6.26 29.81 -25.86
CA LEU A 628 -6.87 29.36 -27.12
C LEU A 628 -7.51 30.50 -27.90
N ASP A 629 -7.96 31.56 -27.20
CA ASP A 629 -8.64 32.71 -27.80
C ASP A 629 -7.66 33.83 -28.22
N GLU A 630 -6.39 33.75 -27.82
CA GLU A 630 -5.39 34.76 -28.20
C GLU A 630 -4.79 34.45 -29.58
N GLN A 631 -5.20 35.22 -30.59
CA GLN A 631 -4.74 35.08 -31.97
C GLN A 631 -3.26 35.48 -32.18
N GLU A 632 -2.67 36.21 -31.22
CA GLU A 632 -1.25 36.59 -31.21
C GLU A 632 -0.53 35.90 -30.04
N LEU A 633 -0.11 34.65 -30.25
CA LEU A 633 0.88 34.04 -29.36
C LEU A 633 2.15 34.93 -29.37
N PRO A 634 2.68 35.35 -28.20
CA PRO A 634 3.95 36.07 -28.15
C PRO A 634 5.03 35.29 -28.91
N THR A 635 5.84 35.98 -29.70
CA THR A 635 6.88 35.36 -30.56
C THR A 635 7.86 34.50 -29.76
N GLU A 636 7.97 34.75 -28.45
CA GLU A 636 8.68 33.92 -27.49
C GLU A 636 7.83 32.70 -27.09
N ARG A 637 7.98 31.61 -27.84
CA ARG A 637 7.59 30.27 -27.37
C ARG A 637 8.47 29.92 -26.17
N GLN A 638 8.03 30.21 -24.96
CA GLN A 638 8.54 29.50 -23.80
C GLN A 638 7.83 28.16 -23.72
N GLU A 639 8.58 27.07 -23.78
CA GLU A 639 8.05 25.77 -23.39
C GLU A 639 7.42 25.92 -22.00
N LEU A 640 6.16 25.50 -21.87
CA LEU A 640 5.57 25.18 -20.57
C LEU A 640 6.41 24.04 -19.99
N LYS A 641 7.54 24.39 -19.38
CA LYS A 641 8.20 23.51 -18.43
C LYS A 641 7.15 23.29 -17.36
N ALA A 642 6.59 22.09 -17.32
CA ALA A 642 5.86 21.62 -16.17
C ALA A 642 6.69 22.05 -14.96
N GLN A 643 6.21 23.02 -14.20
CA GLN A 643 6.75 23.28 -12.89
C GLN A 643 6.46 21.98 -12.16
N GLN A 644 7.44 21.07 -12.18
CA GLN A 644 7.53 20.03 -11.18
C GLN A 644 7.29 20.74 -9.87
N THR A 645 6.21 20.36 -9.21
CA THR A 645 5.77 20.82 -7.91
C THR A 645 6.87 20.49 -6.90
N LYS A 646 7.99 21.23 -6.92
CA LYS A 646 9.08 21.16 -5.94
C LYS A 646 8.75 21.94 -4.67
N ALA A 647 7.53 22.47 -4.57
CA ALA A 647 7.10 23.28 -3.43
C ALA A 647 6.44 22.46 -2.30
N LEU A 648 6.26 21.13 -2.45
CA LEU A 648 5.70 20.30 -1.37
C LEU A 648 6.72 19.46 -0.58
N ASP A 649 8.01 19.50 -0.94
CA ASP A 649 9.08 18.71 -0.26
C ASP A 649 9.86 19.54 0.78
N ARG A 650 9.32 20.66 1.27
CA ARG A 650 9.95 21.45 2.35
C ARG A 650 9.15 21.61 3.63
N GLU A 651 7.93 21.06 3.72
CA GLU A 651 7.12 21.09 4.96
C GLU A 651 6.31 19.81 5.24
N LEU A 652 6.76 18.66 4.74
CA LEU A 652 6.33 17.33 5.21
C LEU A 652 7.57 16.46 5.42
#